data_AF-A0A2H5WNL8-F1
#
_entry.id   AF-A0A2H5WNL8-F1
#
_cell.length_a   1.000
_cell.length_b   1.000
_cell.length_c   1.000
_cell.angle_alpha   90.00
_cell.angle_beta   90.00
_cell.angle_gamma   90.00
#
_symmetry.space_group_name_H-M   'P 1'
#
loop_
_entity.id
_entity.type
_entity.pdbx_description
1 polymer ?
#
loop_
_entity_poly.entity_id
_entity_poly.type
_entity_poly.pdbx_seq_one_letter_code
_entity_poly.pdbx_strand_id
1 'polypeptide(L)'
;MPRLLLVFPNLANVVSHELVRVLRRWGYETALAGYVNTTTLKTHDGTEIDPNSNTARNYLRQFDAVCVFDTARFDEMGSTPSDACSLWLQWNDDADPPVLFFGMHLHSGRSALDTRLPSDFPIVRWNPSDPNTYTLGETTTTDSSLHAFTSFLWVPARAGTPVRLTRENQRMFVLSFNTHNETLAPFPLVYLRLNLTAHNTLANTPFTYRGRTMPKGEIIAYPDYPESAYSGGRTFSADTIVAYRYAQHWILPNRMRTRLSLHPITLYAFWLPYALKHAGVVPNPSRPFPVYLECDHFLAINATGSYNYTTMLNLYADYYAWIADFCNARGTHLICGTYGSGTTHQQFAHPVDSEVNQNLDATARAAGERVLQLLRTNHHKATPVGIHDHRVFAGRGWGDNAIGSGTIRRHSASERYPLGKPNDVRRRTGRVVLKDAYRGSPPAGTLEVEIDGQVYYDIPTGASDEMTGTGDLSAPHSPRDYWLAKIVIERGEEYVVNQLGFPDAWCGSHRYTHTAAHSSGGLGYWRVLKEKGVRGIRHQDLPSEGAFQQRVPFSRVWNGLVLINPDGVEIGVPGPHYGLYHPSKDNWVRAASGTRHFDIDNDISTNWNTQYEAMACRAYQRVFTTMFTSWLGIACRLNAPVYHPPHILGMLSATEPLAPFDPARLCYIATVDGHNAPHWNMTKEMLELMDFVVQILPEFYRWGTVSDVMDRIEEEV
;
A
#
# COMPACT_ATOMS: atom_id res chain seq x y z
N MET A 1 -26.48 11.76 -1.79
CA MET A 1 -25.08 11.49 -1.42
C MET A 1 -24.66 12.53 -0.40
N PRO A 2 -23.94 12.17 0.68
CA PRO A 2 -23.47 13.15 1.64
C PRO A 2 -22.44 14.11 1.03
N ARG A 3 -22.48 15.38 1.45
CA ARG A 3 -21.66 16.47 0.93
C ARG A 3 -20.58 16.85 1.95
N LEU A 4 -19.32 16.85 1.52
CA LEU A 4 -18.17 17.19 2.36
C LEU A 4 -17.54 18.50 1.88
N LEU A 5 -17.21 19.40 2.81
CA LEU A 5 -16.32 20.52 2.54
C LEU A 5 -14.90 20.15 2.98
N LEU A 6 -13.93 20.24 2.08
CA LEU A 6 -12.51 20.09 2.43
C LEU A 6 -11.85 21.45 2.46
N VAL A 7 -11.23 21.78 3.59
CA VAL A 7 -10.60 23.07 3.86
C VAL A 7 -9.10 22.88 3.97
N PHE A 8 -8.35 23.58 3.12
CA PHE A 8 -6.89 23.51 3.01
C PHE A 8 -6.24 24.90 3.08
N PRO A 9 -4.92 25.01 3.28
CA PRO A 9 -4.20 26.28 3.13
C PRO A 9 -4.06 26.73 1.68
N ASN A 10 -4.03 25.78 0.74
CA ASN A 10 -3.85 26.06 -0.68
C ASN A 10 -4.76 25.14 -1.51
N LEU A 11 -5.64 25.76 -2.29
CA LEU A 11 -6.60 25.08 -3.16
C LEU A 11 -5.94 24.31 -4.31
N ALA A 12 -4.74 24.71 -4.75
CA ALA A 12 -4.00 24.08 -5.84
C ALA A 12 -3.11 22.90 -5.41
N ASN A 13 -3.27 22.38 -4.18
CA ASN A 13 -2.44 21.31 -3.66
C ASN A 13 -2.80 19.95 -4.31
N VAL A 14 -1.82 19.22 -4.84
CA VAL A 14 -2.03 17.86 -5.42
C VAL A 14 -2.78 16.93 -4.46
N VAL A 15 -2.53 17.03 -3.15
CA VAL A 15 -3.19 16.19 -2.15
C VAL A 15 -4.69 16.44 -2.05
N SER A 16 -5.16 17.68 -2.27
CA SER A 16 -6.60 17.98 -2.23
C SER A 16 -7.32 17.30 -3.40
N HIS A 17 -6.73 17.29 -4.60
CA HIS A 17 -7.29 16.63 -5.77
C HIS A 17 -7.36 15.10 -5.63
N GLU A 18 -6.33 14.47 -5.07
CA GLU A 18 -6.34 13.04 -4.80
C GLU A 18 -7.39 12.65 -3.76
N LEU A 19 -7.47 13.41 -2.67
CA LEU A 19 -8.46 13.15 -1.61
C LEU A 19 -9.89 13.32 -2.13
N VAL A 20 -10.14 14.33 -2.97
CA VAL A 20 -11.41 14.51 -3.68
C VAL A 20 -11.75 13.27 -4.52
N ARG A 21 -10.78 12.72 -5.28
CA ARG A 21 -11.01 11.50 -6.08
C ARG A 21 -11.39 10.32 -5.19
N VAL A 22 -10.67 10.11 -4.09
CA VAL A 22 -10.96 9.01 -3.15
C VAL A 22 -12.33 9.16 -2.49
N LEU A 23 -12.69 10.35 -2.02
CA LEU A 23 -14.00 10.60 -1.40
C LEU A 23 -15.14 10.39 -2.41
N ARG A 24 -14.97 10.81 -3.66
CA ARG A 24 -15.95 10.54 -4.72
C ARG A 24 -16.09 9.04 -5.01
N ARG A 25 -14.98 8.30 -5.01
CA ARG A 25 -15.00 6.83 -5.16
C ARG A 25 -15.77 6.14 -4.02
N TRP A 26 -15.69 6.67 -2.78
CA TRP A 26 -16.51 6.20 -1.66
C TRP A 26 -18.00 6.56 -1.77
N GLY A 27 -18.38 7.55 -2.57
CA GLY A 27 -19.77 8.00 -2.75
C GLY A 27 -20.10 9.35 -2.12
N TYR A 28 -19.11 10.22 -1.91
CA TYR A 28 -19.32 11.59 -1.43
C TYR A 28 -19.34 12.62 -2.54
N GLU A 29 -20.16 13.65 -2.36
CA GLU A 29 -19.99 14.93 -3.02
C GLU A 29 -18.97 15.76 -2.25
N THR A 30 -18.10 16.50 -2.95
CA THR A 30 -17.01 17.26 -2.32
C THR A 30 -16.94 18.68 -2.84
N ALA A 31 -16.77 19.65 -1.95
CA ALA A 31 -16.36 21.01 -2.27
C ALA A 31 -15.00 21.33 -1.64
N LEU A 32 -14.30 22.32 -2.19
CA LEU A 32 -13.03 22.81 -1.67
C LEU A 32 -13.16 24.26 -1.18
N ALA A 33 -12.52 24.56 -0.06
CA ALA A 33 -12.25 25.92 0.39
C ALA A 33 -10.81 26.06 0.88
N GLY A 34 -10.28 27.27 0.79
CA GLY A 34 -8.92 27.63 1.16
C GLY A 34 -8.93 28.69 2.26
N TYR A 35 -8.30 28.46 3.41
CA TYR A 35 -8.05 29.57 4.32
C TYR A 35 -6.86 30.38 3.80
N VAL A 36 -7.07 31.65 3.46
CA VAL A 36 -6.03 32.53 2.90
C VAL A 36 -5.30 33.27 4.01
N ASN A 37 -6.05 33.72 5.01
CA ASN A 37 -5.57 34.39 6.22
C ASN A 37 -6.56 34.14 7.36
N THR A 38 -6.33 34.74 8.53
CA THR A 38 -7.18 34.58 9.72
C THR A 38 -8.57 35.20 9.60
N THR A 39 -8.86 35.91 8.51
CA THR A 39 -10.13 36.60 8.26
C THR A 39 -10.72 36.24 6.89
N THR A 40 -10.15 35.28 6.16
CA THR A 40 -10.57 34.98 4.78
C THR A 40 -10.55 33.48 4.50
N LEU A 41 -11.73 32.91 4.31
CA LEU A 41 -11.98 31.61 3.70
C LEU A 41 -12.41 31.83 2.25
N LYS A 42 -11.62 31.32 1.31
CA LYS A 42 -11.87 31.41 -0.12
C LYS A 42 -12.47 30.10 -0.63
N THR A 43 -13.69 30.12 -1.14
CA THR A 43 -14.29 28.95 -1.80
C THR A 43 -13.63 28.71 -3.17
N HIS A 44 -13.84 27.52 -3.75
CA HIS A 44 -13.31 27.19 -5.08
C HIS A 44 -13.81 28.13 -6.19
N ASP A 45 -15.01 28.70 -6.07
CA ASP A 45 -15.54 29.67 -7.04
C ASP A 45 -14.96 31.09 -6.88
N GLY A 46 -14.10 31.29 -5.88
CA GLY A 46 -13.42 32.56 -5.61
C GLY A 46 -14.14 33.45 -4.60
N THR A 47 -15.30 33.04 -4.07
CA THR A 47 -16.00 33.79 -3.01
C THR A 47 -15.14 33.85 -1.75
N GLU A 48 -15.02 35.04 -1.17
CA GLU A 48 -14.29 35.28 0.07
C GLU A 48 -15.28 35.49 1.22
N ILE A 49 -15.13 34.69 2.28
CA ILE A 49 -16.01 34.67 3.45
C ILE A 49 -15.14 34.84 4.69
N ASP A 50 -15.53 35.71 5.62
CA ASP A 50 -14.89 35.76 6.94
C ASP A 50 -15.20 34.44 7.70
N PRO A 51 -14.19 33.62 8.05
CA PRO A 51 -14.37 32.34 8.75
C PRO A 51 -15.14 32.47 10.07
N ASN A 52 -15.17 33.66 10.68
CA ASN A 52 -15.78 33.90 11.98
C ASN A 52 -17.21 34.45 11.88
N SER A 53 -17.71 34.63 10.66
CA SER A 53 -19.02 35.26 10.42
C SER A 53 -20.17 34.26 10.44
N ASN A 54 -21.39 34.78 10.64
CA ASN A 54 -22.62 34.01 10.40
C ASN A 54 -22.73 33.52 8.95
N THR A 55 -22.13 34.24 7.99
CA THR A 55 -22.06 33.81 6.59
C THR A 55 -21.24 32.53 6.45
N ALA A 56 -20.08 32.43 7.11
CA ALA A 56 -19.30 31.20 7.15
C ALA A 56 -20.08 30.06 7.80
N ARG A 57 -20.70 30.29 8.97
CA ARG A 57 -21.52 29.27 9.63
C ARG A 57 -22.65 28.75 8.72
N ASN A 58 -23.38 29.65 8.07
CA ASN A 58 -24.44 29.29 7.13
C ASN A 58 -23.91 28.55 5.89
N TYR A 59 -22.72 28.90 5.40
CA TYR A 59 -22.05 28.16 4.34
C TYR A 59 -21.67 26.74 4.78
N LEU A 60 -21.09 26.57 5.97
CA LEU A 60 -20.73 25.25 6.50
C LEU A 60 -21.96 24.34 6.68
N ARG A 61 -23.11 24.89 7.10
CA ARG A 61 -24.38 24.15 7.25
C ARG A 61 -24.94 23.55 5.95
N GLN A 62 -24.36 23.87 4.79
CA GLN A 62 -24.73 23.25 3.51
C GLN A 62 -24.08 21.87 3.31
N PHE A 63 -23.19 21.46 4.20
CA PHE A 63 -22.42 20.23 4.13
C PHE A 63 -22.78 19.30 5.29
N ASP A 64 -22.66 18.00 5.05
CA ASP A 64 -22.90 16.98 6.07
C ASP A 64 -21.73 16.85 7.06
N ALA A 65 -20.51 17.20 6.62
CA ALA A 65 -19.31 17.37 7.45
C ALA A 65 -18.30 18.35 6.80
N VAL A 66 -17.45 18.93 7.63
CA VAL A 66 -16.35 19.81 7.22
C VAL A 66 -15.03 19.20 7.65
N CYS A 67 -14.09 19.00 6.74
CA CYS A 67 -12.76 18.46 7.02
C CYS A 67 -11.71 19.57 6.89
N VAL A 68 -11.04 19.91 7.98
CA VAL A 68 -10.01 20.95 8.03
C VAL A 68 -8.65 20.28 8.09
N PHE A 69 -7.79 20.55 7.11
CA PHE A 69 -6.46 19.97 7.01
C PHE A 69 -5.40 21.02 7.26
N ASP A 70 -4.80 21.02 8.45
CA ASP A 70 -3.72 21.94 8.75
C ASP A 70 -2.39 21.47 8.14
N THR A 71 -1.62 22.43 7.62
CA THR A 71 -0.27 22.20 7.09
C THR A 71 0.72 23.27 7.53
N ALA A 72 0.37 24.07 8.55
CA ALA A 72 1.28 25.03 9.18
C ALA A 72 2.54 24.31 9.68
N ARG A 73 3.67 25.03 9.73
CA ARG A 73 4.86 24.50 10.41
C ARG A 73 4.59 24.43 11.90
N PHE A 74 5.23 23.50 12.59
CA PHE A 74 4.96 23.27 14.01
C PHE A 74 5.75 24.21 14.93
N ASP A 75 6.80 24.84 14.43
CA ASP A 75 7.52 25.92 15.12
C ASP A 75 6.91 27.31 14.87
N GLU A 76 5.91 27.43 14.00
CA GLU A 76 5.21 28.69 13.75
C GLU A 76 4.42 29.12 14.98
N MET A 77 5.00 30.07 15.74
CA MET A 77 4.37 30.71 16.90
C MET A 77 3.41 31.84 16.52
N GLY A 78 3.45 32.31 15.26
CA GLY A 78 2.58 33.37 14.74
C GLY A 78 1.14 32.89 14.48
N SER A 79 0.22 33.84 14.34
CA SER A 79 -1.14 33.50 13.88
C SER A 79 -1.06 32.94 12.47
N THR A 80 -1.54 31.71 12.27
CA THR A 80 -1.69 31.14 10.93
C THR A 80 -3.16 31.15 10.53
N PRO A 81 -3.46 31.14 9.23
CA PRO A 81 -4.84 31.20 8.74
C PRO A 81 -5.77 30.13 9.33
N SER A 82 -5.25 28.96 9.73
CA SER A 82 -6.04 27.87 10.33
C SER A 82 -6.59 28.22 11.72
N ASP A 83 -6.02 29.20 12.44
CA ASP A 83 -6.51 29.63 13.77
C ASP A 83 -7.96 30.13 13.72
N ALA A 84 -8.40 30.64 12.57
CA ALA A 84 -9.77 31.15 12.45
C ALA A 84 -10.79 30.01 12.50
N CYS A 85 -10.43 28.85 11.94
CA CYS A 85 -11.29 27.67 11.96
C CYS A 85 -11.46 27.11 13.38
N SER A 86 -10.57 27.43 14.32
CA SER A 86 -10.69 27.01 15.74
C SER A 86 -11.95 27.56 16.41
N LEU A 87 -12.48 28.70 15.97
CA LEU A 87 -13.75 29.26 16.49
C LEU A 87 -14.94 28.35 16.19
N TRP A 88 -14.85 27.51 15.17
CA TRP A 88 -15.93 26.58 14.81
C TRP A 88 -16.17 25.53 15.90
N LEU A 89 -15.22 25.32 16.83
CA LEU A 89 -15.40 24.48 18.02
C LEU A 89 -16.54 24.94 18.93
N GLN A 90 -16.98 26.19 18.78
CA GLN A 90 -18.07 26.78 19.55
C GLN A 90 -19.45 26.59 18.87
N TRP A 91 -19.47 26.16 17.60
CA TRP A 91 -20.70 26.03 16.80
C TRP A 91 -21.31 24.65 16.96
N ASN A 92 -22.13 24.48 17.99
CA ASN A 92 -22.67 23.19 18.45
C ASN A 92 -24.20 23.06 18.35
N ASP A 93 -24.85 23.85 17.48
CA ASP A 93 -26.28 23.68 17.22
C ASP A 93 -26.50 22.39 16.40
N ASP A 94 -27.68 21.78 16.52
CA ASP A 94 -28.04 20.58 15.73
C ASP A 94 -27.90 20.77 14.21
N ALA A 95 -28.06 22.00 13.72
CA ALA A 95 -27.89 22.35 12.31
C ALA A 95 -26.42 22.44 11.88
N ASP A 96 -25.48 22.63 12.81
CA ASP A 96 -24.06 22.74 12.49
C ASP A 96 -23.49 21.38 12.09
N PRO A 97 -22.61 21.32 11.08
CA PRO A 97 -21.96 20.07 10.70
C PRO A 97 -20.91 19.65 11.74
N PRO A 98 -20.59 18.35 11.84
CA PRO A 98 -19.38 17.92 12.50
C PRO A 98 -18.16 18.46 11.74
N VAL A 99 -17.14 18.87 12.48
CA VAL A 99 -15.88 19.37 11.91
C VAL A 99 -14.74 18.44 12.29
N LEU A 100 -14.01 17.95 11.29
CA LEU A 100 -12.89 17.03 11.43
C LEU A 100 -11.57 17.79 11.23
N PHE A 101 -10.89 18.13 12.31
CA PHE A 101 -9.61 18.82 12.30
C PHE A 101 -8.46 17.82 12.25
N PHE A 102 -7.77 17.75 11.12
CA PHE A 102 -6.55 16.98 10.96
C PHE A 102 -5.35 17.85 11.25
N GLY A 103 -4.62 17.53 12.32
CA GLY A 103 -3.37 18.19 12.65
C GLY A 103 -3.51 19.61 13.19
N MET A 104 -4.60 19.91 13.90
CA MET A 104 -4.83 21.22 14.52
C MET A 104 -3.60 21.66 15.33
N HIS A 105 -2.99 22.78 14.94
CA HIS A 105 -1.74 23.22 15.52
C HIS A 105 -1.95 24.02 16.83
N LEU A 106 -1.88 23.33 17.97
CA LEU A 106 -2.20 23.85 19.32
C LEU A 106 -0.98 24.42 20.10
N HIS A 107 -0.04 25.11 19.44
CA HIS A 107 1.15 25.67 20.12
C HIS A 107 0.76 26.83 21.05
N SER A 108 1.34 26.91 22.26
CA SER A 108 1.04 27.90 23.31
C SER A 108 1.38 29.35 22.90
N GLY A 109 2.42 29.54 22.08
CA GLY A 109 2.78 30.82 21.47
C GLY A 109 1.74 31.44 20.53
N ARG A 110 0.74 30.68 20.04
CA ARG A 110 -0.30 31.18 19.13
C ARG A 110 -1.38 31.96 19.86
N SER A 111 -1.11 33.23 20.19
CA SER A 111 -2.00 34.07 21.00
C SER A 111 -3.44 34.20 20.48
N ALA A 112 -3.65 34.05 19.17
CA ALA A 112 -5.00 34.02 18.59
C ALA A 112 -5.88 32.90 19.18
N LEU A 113 -5.29 31.75 19.57
CA LEU A 113 -6.05 30.63 20.13
C LEU A 113 -6.57 30.89 21.54
N ASP A 114 -5.95 31.79 22.32
CA ASP A 114 -6.36 32.11 23.70
C ASP A 114 -7.79 32.64 23.79
N THR A 115 -8.25 33.31 22.74
CA THR A 115 -9.60 33.89 22.67
C THR A 115 -10.57 33.07 21.82
N ARG A 116 -10.06 32.03 21.11
CA ARG A 116 -10.82 31.28 20.10
C ARG A 116 -11.20 29.88 20.55
N LEU A 117 -10.39 29.25 21.39
CA LEU A 117 -10.74 27.96 21.97
C LEU A 117 -11.84 28.14 23.03
N PRO A 118 -12.80 27.19 23.13
CA PRO A 118 -13.75 27.17 24.24
C PRO A 118 -13.04 27.18 25.59
N SER A 119 -13.61 27.85 26.60
CA SER A 119 -12.99 27.95 27.93
C SER A 119 -12.88 26.60 28.66
N ASP A 120 -13.69 25.62 28.27
CA ASP A 120 -13.68 24.24 28.77
C ASP A 120 -12.94 23.28 27.83
N PHE A 121 -12.21 23.78 26.82
CA PHE A 121 -11.48 22.94 25.88
C PHE A 121 -10.42 22.09 26.61
N PRO A 122 -10.45 20.76 26.47
CA PRO A 122 -9.72 19.88 27.39
C PRO A 122 -8.28 19.58 26.96
N ILE A 123 -7.88 19.95 25.74
CA ILE A 123 -6.53 19.65 25.23
C ILE A 123 -5.59 20.77 25.67
N VAL A 124 -4.50 20.38 26.34
CA VAL A 124 -3.45 21.31 26.78
C VAL A 124 -2.70 21.81 25.55
N ARG A 125 -2.57 23.14 25.43
CA ARG A 125 -1.77 23.76 24.39
C ARG A 125 -0.31 23.46 24.63
N TRP A 126 0.37 22.87 23.65
CA TRP A 126 1.73 22.40 23.82
C TRP A 126 2.71 23.57 23.83
N ASN A 127 3.73 23.48 24.67
CA ASN A 127 4.79 24.46 24.82
C ASN A 127 6.15 23.72 24.87
N PRO A 128 7.05 23.92 23.90
CA PRO A 128 8.35 23.24 23.91
C PRO A 128 9.20 23.57 25.15
N SER A 129 8.97 24.71 25.80
CA SER A 129 9.68 25.11 27.02
C SER A 129 9.06 24.56 28.32
N ASP A 130 7.89 23.92 28.26
CA ASP A 130 7.25 23.30 29.42
C ASP A 130 6.90 21.83 29.13
N PRO A 131 7.73 20.87 29.61
CA PRO A 131 7.53 19.44 29.37
C PRO A 131 6.22 18.89 29.97
N ASN A 132 5.52 19.64 30.82
CA ASN A 132 4.22 19.22 31.35
C ASN A 132 3.06 19.41 30.37
N THR A 133 3.28 20.11 29.26
CA THR A 133 2.23 20.44 28.28
C THR A 133 2.13 19.43 27.14
N TYR A 134 3.03 18.46 27.09
CA TYR A 134 3.09 17.49 26.02
C TYR A 134 3.65 16.15 26.49
N THR A 135 3.41 15.09 25.71
CA THR A 135 4.03 13.78 25.95
C THR A 135 4.94 13.44 24.79
N LEU A 136 6.19 13.10 25.09
CA LEU A 136 7.13 12.61 24.09
C LEU A 136 6.68 11.24 23.59
N GLY A 137 6.48 11.14 22.28
CA GLY A 137 6.23 9.87 21.61
C GLY A 137 7.53 9.19 21.24
N GLU A 138 7.99 9.44 20.02
CA GLU A 138 9.24 8.93 19.46
C GLU A 138 10.15 10.05 18.97
N THR A 139 11.45 9.80 18.86
CA THR A 139 12.43 10.75 18.31
C THR A 139 12.54 10.60 16.80
N THR A 140 12.84 11.69 16.09
CA THR A 140 13.22 11.68 14.67
C THR A 140 14.72 11.93 14.50
N THR A 141 15.28 11.67 13.32
CA THR A 141 16.74 11.67 13.08
C THR A 141 17.42 13.03 13.34
N THR A 142 18.66 13.00 13.86
CA THR A 142 19.58 14.14 14.05
C THR A 142 20.27 14.67 12.78
N ASP A 143 20.03 14.03 11.63
CA ASP A 143 20.74 14.30 10.37
C ASP A 143 20.49 15.74 9.85
N SER A 144 21.49 16.59 10.02
CA SER A 144 21.45 18.02 9.70
C SER A 144 21.30 18.32 8.20
N SER A 145 21.51 17.33 7.32
CA SER A 145 21.20 17.46 5.88
C SER A 145 19.70 17.53 5.59
N LEU A 146 18.84 17.18 6.56
CA LEU A 146 17.39 17.39 6.51
C LEU A 146 16.96 18.84 6.80
N HIS A 147 17.84 19.69 7.35
CA HIS A 147 17.55 21.13 7.52
C HIS A 147 17.35 21.85 6.18
N ALA A 148 17.83 21.29 5.06
CA ALA A 148 17.66 21.88 3.73
C ALA A 148 16.28 21.60 3.09
N PHE A 149 15.45 20.73 3.68
CA PHE A 149 14.06 20.48 3.26
C PHE A 149 13.04 21.11 4.20
N THR A 150 13.42 22.22 4.82
CA THR A 150 12.62 23.14 5.65
C THR A 150 11.58 23.93 4.84
N SER A 151 10.93 23.28 3.87
CA SER A 151 9.75 23.82 3.20
C SER A 151 8.76 22.70 2.96
N PHE A 152 7.85 22.52 3.92
CA PHE A 152 6.67 21.66 3.84
C PHE A 152 6.99 20.16 3.66
N LEU A 153 6.39 19.31 4.51
CA LEU A 153 6.09 17.90 4.16
C LEU A 153 7.23 16.88 4.24
N TRP A 154 8.23 16.93 5.13
CA TRP A 154 9.25 15.85 5.19
C TRP A 154 9.71 15.46 6.60
N VAL A 155 8.78 15.39 7.56
CA VAL A 155 9.07 14.81 8.87
C VAL A 155 9.23 13.31 8.69
N PRO A 156 10.40 12.69 8.95
CA PRO A 156 10.57 11.25 8.87
C PRO A 156 9.77 10.59 10.00
N ALA A 157 8.48 10.45 9.75
CA ALA A 157 7.55 9.76 10.59
C ALA A 157 7.85 8.28 10.60
N ARG A 158 8.13 7.75 11.77
CA ARG A 158 8.13 6.31 12.00
C ARG A 158 7.42 6.07 13.32
N ALA A 159 6.13 6.40 13.36
CA ALA A 159 5.26 6.09 14.48
C ALA A 159 5.21 4.56 14.65
N GLY A 160 6.08 4.03 15.49
CA GLY A 160 6.04 2.66 15.98
C GLY A 160 5.16 2.53 17.22
N THR A 161 4.67 3.61 17.80
CA THR A 161 3.75 3.47 18.93
C THR A 161 2.39 3.00 18.41
N PRO A 162 1.90 1.81 18.82
CA PRO A 162 0.54 1.40 18.52
C PRO A 162 -0.44 2.37 19.17
N VAL A 163 -1.63 2.48 18.61
CA VAL A 163 -2.73 3.23 19.21
C VAL A 163 -3.83 2.27 19.65
N ARG A 164 -4.43 2.51 20.80
CA ARG A 164 -5.65 1.83 21.20
C ARG A 164 -6.85 2.67 20.84
N LEU A 165 -7.76 2.08 20.07
CA LEU A 165 -9.07 2.67 19.80
C LEU A 165 -9.97 2.45 21.01
N THR A 166 -10.54 3.53 21.56
CA THR A 166 -11.34 3.43 22.80
C THR A 166 -12.64 2.66 22.59
N ARG A 167 -13.32 2.85 21.45
CA ARG A 167 -14.64 2.28 21.18
C ARG A 167 -14.58 0.78 20.93
N GLU A 168 -13.59 0.33 20.18
CA GLU A 168 -13.37 -1.08 19.86
C GLU A 168 -12.51 -1.80 20.91
N ASN A 169 -11.87 -1.05 21.81
CA ASN A 169 -10.89 -1.55 22.76
C ASN A 169 -9.81 -2.41 22.08
N GLN A 170 -9.36 -2.00 20.89
CA GLN A 170 -8.43 -2.77 20.06
C GLN A 170 -7.17 -1.96 19.75
N ARG A 171 -6.04 -2.65 19.72
CA ARG A 171 -4.75 -2.09 19.29
C ARG A 171 -4.69 -2.01 17.77
N MET A 172 -4.19 -0.89 17.28
CA MET A 172 -4.02 -0.61 15.87
C MET A 172 -2.62 -0.09 15.58
N PHE A 173 -2.09 -0.49 14.43
CA PHE A 173 -0.79 -0.07 13.92
C PHE A 173 -1.00 0.89 12.77
N VAL A 174 -1.35 2.14 13.11
CA VAL A 174 -1.65 3.20 12.15
C VAL A 174 -0.80 4.43 12.41
N LEU A 175 -0.33 5.08 11.35
CA LEU A 175 0.45 6.31 11.46
C LEU A 175 -0.34 7.36 12.23
N SER A 176 0.23 7.80 13.36
CA SER A 176 -0.41 8.74 14.28
C SER A 176 0.64 9.64 14.96
N PHE A 177 0.53 10.96 14.73
CA PHE A 177 1.26 11.97 15.51
C PHE A 177 0.43 13.27 15.52
N ASN A 178 0.66 14.13 16.50
CA ASN A 178 -0.06 15.39 16.60
C ASN A 178 0.82 16.59 16.25
N THR A 179 2.06 16.61 16.72
CA THR A 179 3.05 17.67 16.45
C THR A 179 4.48 17.13 16.56
N HIS A 180 5.47 17.95 16.19
CA HIS A 180 6.88 17.70 16.48
C HIS A 180 7.56 19.00 16.91
N ASN A 181 8.66 18.90 17.64
CA ASN A 181 9.42 20.07 18.07
C ASN A 181 10.67 20.26 17.20
N GLU A 182 10.64 21.24 16.30
CA GLU A 182 11.76 21.58 15.39
C GLU A 182 12.95 22.28 16.10
N THR A 183 12.79 22.69 17.36
CA THR A 183 13.84 23.41 18.10
C THR A 183 14.74 22.49 18.94
N LEU A 184 14.37 21.21 19.06
CA LEU A 184 15.15 20.18 19.76
C LEU A 184 15.73 19.21 18.73
N ALA A 185 17.03 18.94 18.79
CA ALA A 185 17.65 17.85 18.02
C ALA A 185 18.00 16.70 18.99
N PRO A 186 17.53 15.46 18.74
CA PRO A 186 16.61 15.00 17.68
C PRO A 186 15.20 15.61 17.81
N PHE A 187 14.48 15.84 16.70
CA PHE A 187 13.13 16.45 16.75
C PHE A 187 12.11 15.43 17.30
N PRO A 188 11.60 15.57 18.53
CA PRO A 188 10.65 14.60 19.06
C PRO A 188 9.30 14.75 18.39
N LEU A 189 8.67 13.62 18.05
CA LEU A 189 7.25 13.51 17.83
C LEU A 189 6.53 13.62 19.17
N VAL A 190 5.42 14.32 19.16
CA VAL A 190 4.71 14.71 20.37
C VAL A 190 3.23 14.32 20.26
N TYR A 191 2.74 13.69 21.32
CA TYR A 191 1.33 13.43 21.55
C TYR A 191 0.69 14.54 22.38
N LEU A 192 -0.61 14.70 22.21
CA LEU A 192 -1.39 15.70 22.95
C LEU A 192 -1.59 15.25 24.40
N ARG A 193 -1.66 16.22 25.31
CA ARG A 193 -2.06 16.00 26.71
C ARG A 193 -3.45 16.56 26.97
N LEU A 194 -4.19 15.92 27.87
CA LEU A 194 -5.47 16.36 28.36
C LEU A 194 -5.36 17.02 29.73
N ASN A 195 -6.13 18.09 29.94
CA ASN A 195 -6.56 18.46 31.27
C ASN A 195 -7.60 17.44 31.73
N LEU A 196 -7.20 16.50 32.58
CA LEU A 196 -8.07 15.42 33.05
C LEU A 196 -9.32 15.93 33.78
N THR A 197 -9.22 17.03 34.52
CA THR A 197 -10.38 17.61 35.23
C THR A 197 -11.41 18.12 34.22
N ALA A 198 -10.96 18.83 33.19
CA ALA A 198 -11.83 19.29 32.10
C ALA A 198 -12.43 18.10 31.33
N HIS A 199 -11.60 17.11 30.96
CA HIS A 199 -12.07 15.91 30.29
C HIS A 199 -13.12 15.16 31.12
N ASN A 200 -12.86 14.91 32.41
CA ASN A 200 -13.81 14.21 33.29
C ASN A 200 -15.14 14.95 33.41
N THR A 201 -15.12 16.28 33.41
CA THR A 201 -16.35 17.09 33.39
C THR A 201 -17.10 16.90 32.08
N LEU A 202 -16.41 17.00 30.94
CA LEU A 202 -17.00 16.87 29.60
C LEU A 202 -17.49 15.44 29.31
N ALA A 203 -16.77 14.43 29.79
CA ALA A 203 -17.13 13.01 29.64
C ALA A 203 -18.44 12.67 30.36
N ASN A 204 -18.76 13.42 31.43
CA ASN A 204 -20.01 13.27 32.18
C ASN A 204 -21.08 14.30 31.79
N THR A 205 -20.78 15.23 30.88
CA THR A 205 -21.74 16.23 30.40
C THR A 205 -22.51 15.66 29.20
N PRO A 206 -23.85 15.50 29.28
CA PRO A 206 -24.64 15.09 28.12
C PRO A 206 -24.61 16.15 27.03
N PHE A 207 -24.38 15.71 25.80
CA PHE A 207 -24.40 16.51 24.59
C PHE A 207 -25.34 15.87 23.58
N THR A 208 -26.39 16.60 23.21
CA THR A 208 -27.38 16.16 22.23
C THR A 208 -27.02 16.73 20.87
N TYR A 209 -26.91 15.85 19.88
CA TYR A 209 -26.59 16.22 18.51
C TYR A 209 -27.27 15.28 17.53
N ARG A 210 -28.03 15.83 16.59
CA ARG A 210 -28.75 15.06 15.54
C ARG A 210 -29.56 13.90 16.10
N GLY A 211 -30.29 14.16 17.19
CA GLY A 211 -31.16 13.17 17.85
C GLY A 211 -30.44 12.08 18.64
N ARG A 212 -29.12 12.20 18.85
CA ARG A 212 -28.32 11.30 19.70
C ARG A 212 -27.82 12.05 20.93
N THR A 213 -27.85 11.39 22.09
CA THR A 213 -27.20 11.89 23.30
C THR A 213 -25.89 11.14 23.52
N MET A 214 -24.80 11.88 23.66
CA MET A 214 -23.45 11.36 23.87
C MET A 214 -22.69 12.24 24.89
N PRO A 215 -21.55 11.81 25.43
CA PRO A 215 -20.68 12.70 26.20
C PRO A 215 -20.26 13.93 25.40
N LYS A 216 -20.09 15.10 26.03
CA LYS A 216 -19.51 16.27 25.37
C LYS A 216 -18.03 16.07 25.06
N GLY A 217 -17.32 15.25 25.83
CA GLY A 217 -15.90 14.95 25.61
C GLY A 217 -15.62 13.45 25.54
N GLU A 218 -14.79 13.02 24.60
CA GLU A 218 -14.46 11.61 24.42
C GLU A 218 -13.05 11.40 23.89
N ILE A 219 -12.30 10.51 24.54
CA ILE A 219 -11.01 10.03 24.04
C ILE A 219 -11.28 9.00 22.94
N ILE A 220 -10.81 9.28 21.73
CA ILE A 220 -11.04 8.42 20.57
C ILE A 220 -9.92 7.38 20.44
N ALA A 221 -8.69 7.81 20.68
CA ALA A 221 -7.54 6.93 20.71
C ALA A 221 -6.41 7.50 21.58
N TYR A 222 -5.62 6.59 22.14
CA TYR A 222 -4.45 6.91 22.96
C TYR A 222 -3.29 5.97 22.61
N PRO A 223 -2.03 6.37 22.85
CA PRO A 223 -0.89 5.52 22.54
C PRO A 223 -0.80 4.34 23.53
N ASP A 224 -0.44 3.16 23.04
CA ASP A 224 -0.51 1.90 23.79
C ASP A 224 0.71 1.02 23.53
N TYR A 225 1.56 0.82 24.55
CA TYR A 225 2.64 -0.17 24.49
C TYR A 225 2.16 -1.54 24.99
N PRO A 226 2.55 -2.64 24.31
CA PRO A 226 2.31 -3.99 24.82
C PRO A 226 3.12 -4.20 26.10
N GLU A 227 2.46 -4.13 27.25
CA GLU A 227 3.01 -4.46 28.58
C GLU A 227 4.25 -3.64 29.01
N SER A 228 4.43 -3.45 30.31
CA SER A 228 5.56 -2.65 30.83
C SER A 228 6.92 -3.27 30.46
N ALA A 229 7.01 -4.59 30.38
CA ALA A 229 8.22 -5.35 30.08
C ALA A 229 8.81 -5.04 28.69
N TYR A 230 7.96 -4.77 27.69
CA TYR A 230 8.40 -4.56 26.31
C TYR A 230 8.44 -3.10 25.88
N SER A 231 8.11 -2.19 26.80
CA SER A 231 8.10 -0.75 26.53
C SER A 231 9.50 -0.11 26.53
N GLY A 232 10.53 -0.83 26.98
CA GLY A 232 11.86 -0.24 27.24
C GLY A 232 11.80 0.83 28.34
N GLY A 233 10.89 0.67 29.30
CA GLY A 233 10.63 1.62 30.39
C GLY A 233 9.75 2.82 29.99
N ARG A 234 9.21 2.84 28.76
CA ARG A 234 8.30 3.91 28.32
C ARG A 234 6.89 3.66 28.83
N THR A 235 6.31 4.64 29.50
CA THR A 235 4.90 4.61 29.90
C THR A 235 4.23 5.89 29.44
N PHE A 236 2.95 5.78 29.08
CA PHE A 236 2.12 6.93 28.81
C PHE A 236 1.20 7.15 30.00
N SER A 237 1.14 8.40 30.46
CA SER A 237 0.19 8.81 31.48
C SER A 237 -1.24 8.78 30.90
N ALA A 238 -2.23 8.63 31.79
CA ALA A 238 -3.65 8.52 31.40
C ALA A 238 -4.20 9.76 30.68
N ASP A 239 -3.49 10.88 30.73
CA ASP A 239 -3.82 12.12 30.02
C ASP A 239 -3.19 12.23 28.63
N THR A 240 -2.40 11.25 28.20
CA THR A 240 -1.80 11.21 26.86
C THR A 240 -2.80 10.66 25.85
N ILE A 241 -3.03 11.41 24.78
CA ILE A 241 -3.99 11.04 23.73
C ILE A 241 -3.44 11.28 22.33
N VAL A 242 -4.03 10.58 21.35
CA VAL A 242 -3.74 10.72 19.92
C VAL A 242 -4.90 11.41 19.19
N ALA A 243 -6.14 11.08 19.57
CA ALA A 243 -7.35 11.62 18.96
C ALA A 243 -8.43 11.87 20.01
N TYR A 244 -9.21 12.94 19.82
CA TYR A 244 -10.23 13.38 20.75
C TYR A 244 -11.48 13.90 20.04
N ARG A 245 -12.65 13.77 20.66
CA ARG A 245 -13.88 14.43 20.23
C ARG A 245 -14.36 15.40 21.29
N TYR A 246 -14.49 16.67 20.90
CA TYR A 246 -15.12 17.74 21.70
C TYR A 246 -16.43 18.14 21.02
N ALA A 247 -17.56 17.87 21.67
CA ALA A 247 -18.90 17.96 21.09
C ALA A 247 -18.98 17.18 19.75
N GLN A 248 -19.40 17.78 18.64
CA GLN A 248 -19.39 17.16 17.30
C GLN A 248 -18.09 17.41 16.52
N HIS A 249 -17.04 17.93 17.17
CA HIS A 249 -15.75 18.24 16.54
C HIS A 249 -14.69 17.21 16.88
N TRP A 250 -13.95 16.78 15.86
CA TRP A 250 -12.94 15.73 15.95
C TRP A 250 -11.56 16.34 15.81
N ILE A 251 -10.71 16.10 16.79
CA ILE A 251 -9.30 16.49 16.78
C ILE A 251 -8.49 15.24 16.47
N LEU A 252 -7.93 15.20 15.26
CA LEU A 252 -7.33 14.01 14.66
C LEU A 252 -5.83 14.21 14.42
N PRO A 253 -5.05 13.12 14.34
CA PRO A 253 -3.63 13.17 14.01
C PRO A 253 -3.35 13.90 12.70
N ASN A 254 -2.15 14.49 12.61
CA ASN A 254 -1.70 15.17 11.41
C ASN A 254 -1.21 14.16 10.34
N ARG A 255 -1.07 14.62 9.09
CA ARG A 255 -0.48 13.85 7.99
C ARG A 255 1.06 13.86 8.07
N MET A 256 1.67 12.71 7.82
CA MET A 256 3.13 12.50 7.81
C MET A 256 3.66 12.14 6.42
N ARG A 257 4.68 12.80 5.88
CA ARG A 257 5.37 12.27 4.68
C ARG A 257 6.63 11.53 5.08
N THR A 258 6.70 10.24 4.79
CA THR A 258 7.85 9.40 5.18
C THR A 258 9.00 9.49 4.16
N ARG A 259 10.24 9.17 4.58
CA ARG A 259 11.39 8.97 3.65
C ARG A 259 11.14 7.86 2.63
N LEU A 260 10.15 7.00 2.86
CA LEU A 260 9.78 5.90 1.96
C LEU A 260 8.88 6.35 0.80
N SER A 261 8.65 7.66 0.65
CA SER A 261 7.75 8.22 -0.37
C SER A 261 6.36 7.60 -0.32
N LEU A 262 5.83 7.34 0.88
CA LEU A 262 4.44 6.92 1.02
C LEU A 262 3.54 7.98 0.37
N HIS A 263 2.54 7.49 -0.36
CA HIS A 263 1.60 8.36 -1.03
C HIS A 263 0.87 9.25 -0.01
N PRO A 264 0.62 10.55 -0.31
CA PRO A 264 -0.02 11.44 0.65
C PRO A 264 -1.39 10.96 1.15
N ILE A 265 -2.14 10.26 0.30
CA ILE A 265 -3.47 9.71 0.63
C ILE A 265 -3.43 8.67 1.74
N THR A 266 -2.33 7.92 1.85
CA THR A 266 -2.12 6.83 2.80
C THR A 266 -2.32 7.30 4.25
N LEU A 267 -2.11 8.59 4.50
CA LEU A 267 -2.14 9.22 5.82
C LEU A 267 -3.56 9.52 6.31
N TYR A 268 -4.52 9.60 5.38
CA TYR A 268 -5.92 9.82 5.69
C TYR A 268 -6.75 8.53 5.54
N ALA A 269 -6.18 7.49 4.93
CA ALA A 269 -6.89 6.26 4.58
C ALA A 269 -7.53 5.55 5.80
N PHE A 270 -6.99 5.72 7.01
CA PHE A 270 -7.63 5.22 8.24
C PHE A 270 -8.45 6.30 8.96
N TRP A 271 -7.80 7.38 9.40
CA TRP A 271 -8.39 8.36 10.31
C TRP A 271 -9.60 9.10 9.74
N LEU A 272 -9.64 9.33 8.42
CA LEU A 272 -10.78 10.02 7.79
C LEU A 272 -12.04 9.15 7.73
N PRO A 273 -12.01 7.93 7.17
CA PRO A 273 -13.12 6.99 7.29
C PRO A 273 -13.59 6.77 8.73
N TYR A 274 -12.66 6.59 9.66
CA TYR A 274 -12.96 6.33 11.06
C TYR A 274 -13.69 7.51 11.73
N ALA A 275 -13.24 8.73 11.50
CA ALA A 275 -13.93 9.92 11.99
C ALA A 275 -15.30 10.15 11.32
N LEU A 276 -15.41 9.93 10.01
CA LEU A 276 -16.67 10.06 9.26
C LEU A 276 -17.73 9.06 9.74
N LYS A 277 -17.35 7.78 9.90
CA LYS A 277 -18.21 6.73 10.49
C LYS A 277 -18.78 7.19 11.82
N HIS A 278 -17.91 7.66 12.71
CA HIS A 278 -18.31 8.02 14.06
C HIS A 278 -19.01 9.36 14.18
N ALA A 279 -18.82 10.27 13.22
CA ALA A 279 -19.65 11.46 13.04
C ALA A 279 -21.05 11.13 12.46
N GLY A 280 -21.29 9.89 12.04
CA GLY A 280 -22.54 9.47 11.40
C GLY A 280 -22.69 9.96 9.96
N VAL A 281 -21.58 10.34 9.33
CA VAL A 281 -21.55 10.84 7.95
C VAL A 281 -20.93 9.74 7.09
N VAL A 282 -21.72 8.70 6.82
CA VAL A 282 -21.32 7.53 6.02
C VAL A 282 -21.83 7.67 4.58
N PRO A 283 -21.13 7.12 3.57
CA PRO A 283 -21.54 7.27 2.19
C PRO A 283 -22.84 6.51 1.91
N ASN A 284 -23.72 7.10 1.09
CA ASN A 284 -24.96 6.49 0.64
C ASN A 284 -25.30 6.92 -0.81
N PRO A 285 -25.25 6.00 -1.79
CA PRO A 285 -24.89 4.59 -1.66
C PRO A 285 -23.43 4.38 -1.26
N SER A 286 -23.17 3.38 -0.42
CA SER A 286 -21.81 3.01 -0.02
C SER A 286 -21.06 2.31 -1.16
N ARG A 287 -19.81 2.71 -1.40
CA ARG A 287 -18.91 2.11 -2.41
C ARG A 287 -17.56 1.76 -1.75
N PRO A 288 -17.50 0.71 -0.93
CA PRO A 288 -16.27 0.35 -0.25
C PRO A 288 -15.19 -0.07 -1.25
N PHE A 289 -13.93 0.27 -0.96
CA PHE A 289 -12.79 -0.19 -1.74
C PHE A 289 -12.57 -1.69 -1.53
N PRO A 290 -12.39 -2.47 -2.61
CA PRO A 290 -11.96 -3.85 -2.49
C PRO A 290 -10.51 -3.90 -2.01
N VAL A 291 -10.29 -4.67 -0.96
CA VAL A 291 -8.96 -5.00 -0.43
C VAL A 291 -8.67 -6.45 -0.80
N TYR A 292 -7.47 -6.69 -1.31
CA TYR A 292 -6.95 -8.02 -1.68
C TYR A 292 -5.43 -8.01 -1.55
N LEU A 293 -4.77 -9.14 -1.83
CA LEU A 293 -3.31 -9.27 -1.74
C LEU A 293 -2.73 -10.01 -2.96
N GLU A 294 -1.52 -9.66 -3.38
CA GLU A 294 -0.76 -10.39 -4.41
C GLU A 294 0.62 -10.82 -3.89
N CYS A 295 1.03 -12.05 -4.22
CA CYS A 295 2.41 -12.49 -4.04
C CYS A 295 3.14 -12.65 -5.38
N ASP A 296 4.37 -12.14 -5.46
CA ASP A 296 5.17 -12.19 -6.69
C ASP A 296 5.61 -13.62 -7.05
N HIS A 297 6.07 -14.39 -6.08
CA HIS A 297 6.43 -15.80 -6.25
C HIS A 297 5.76 -16.62 -5.16
N PHE A 298 4.92 -17.58 -5.54
CA PHE A 298 4.32 -18.47 -4.55
C PHE A 298 5.36 -19.39 -3.90
N LEU A 299 6.41 -19.74 -4.65
CA LEU A 299 7.62 -20.38 -4.16
C LEU A 299 8.83 -19.61 -4.70
N ALA A 300 9.64 -19.05 -3.81
CA ALA A 300 10.99 -18.61 -4.14
C ALA A 300 11.95 -19.24 -3.14
N ILE A 301 12.48 -20.40 -3.54
CA ILE A 301 13.43 -21.19 -2.75
C ILE A 301 14.82 -20.59 -3.01
N ASN A 302 15.11 -19.48 -2.36
CA ASN A 302 16.50 -19.09 -2.16
C ASN A 302 17.02 -19.87 -0.96
N ALA A 303 18.28 -20.30 -0.98
CA ALA A 303 18.96 -20.79 0.22
C ALA A 303 19.05 -19.63 1.23
N THR A 304 17.95 -19.34 1.93
CA THR A 304 17.96 -18.56 3.15
C THR A 304 18.56 -19.51 4.16
N GLY A 305 19.85 -19.41 4.39
CA GLY A 305 20.54 -20.39 5.21
C GLY A 305 20.01 -20.54 6.65
N SER A 306 19.00 -19.76 7.04
CA SER A 306 18.21 -19.85 8.26
C SER A 306 17.55 -21.21 8.51
N TYR A 307 17.07 -21.90 7.48
CA TYR A 307 16.40 -23.20 7.58
C TYR A 307 16.92 -24.18 6.54
N ASN A 308 16.87 -25.49 6.87
CA ASN A 308 16.90 -26.49 5.83
C ASN A 308 15.61 -26.39 4.98
N TYR A 309 15.68 -26.86 3.75
CA TYR A 309 14.57 -26.73 2.82
C TYR A 309 13.28 -27.41 3.28
N THR A 310 13.37 -28.55 3.98
CA THR A 310 12.20 -29.27 4.51
C THR A 310 11.40 -28.42 5.48
N THR A 311 12.07 -27.80 6.46
CA THR A 311 11.42 -26.92 7.44
C THR A 311 10.78 -25.74 6.74
N MET A 312 11.48 -25.07 5.82
CA MET A 312 10.94 -23.93 5.08
C MET A 312 9.69 -24.30 4.27
N LEU A 313 9.69 -25.45 3.60
CA LEU A 313 8.55 -25.90 2.79
C LEU A 313 7.37 -26.36 3.65
N ASN A 314 7.61 -26.88 4.86
CA ASN A 314 6.54 -27.10 5.84
C ASN A 314 5.92 -25.78 6.29
N LEU A 315 6.73 -24.77 6.60
CA LEU A 315 6.25 -23.42 6.93
C LEU A 315 5.39 -22.83 5.80
N TYR A 316 5.81 -23.00 4.54
CA TYR A 316 4.97 -22.60 3.39
C TYR A 316 3.65 -23.36 3.34
N ALA A 317 3.65 -24.66 3.60
CA ALA A 317 2.43 -25.46 3.57
C ALA A 317 1.43 -25.00 4.64
N ASP A 318 1.89 -24.77 5.87
CA ASP A 318 1.06 -24.25 6.96
C ASP A 318 0.55 -22.83 6.65
N TYR A 319 1.41 -22.00 6.07
CA TYR A 319 1.06 -20.66 5.60
C TYR A 319 -0.03 -20.70 4.53
N TYR A 320 0.13 -21.48 3.45
CA TYR A 320 -0.85 -21.53 2.37
C TYR A 320 -2.16 -22.22 2.77
N ALA A 321 -2.11 -23.18 3.70
CA ALA A 321 -3.32 -23.74 4.30
C ALA A 321 -4.10 -22.67 5.05
N TRP A 322 -3.43 -21.89 5.92
CA TRP A 322 -4.06 -20.80 6.65
C TRP A 322 -4.59 -19.69 5.71
N ILE A 323 -3.82 -19.31 4.68
CA ILE A 323 -4.27 -18.34 3.66
C ILE A 323 -5.52 -18.84 2.95
N ALA A 324 -5.54 -20.11 2.56
CA ALA A 324 -6.70 -20.68 1.88
C ALA A 324 -7.96 -20.54 2.76
N ASP A 325 -7.87 -20.91 4.03
CA ASP A 325 -8.98 -20.77 4.99
C ASP A 325 -9.37 -19.31 5.20
N PHE A 326 -8.40 -18.41 5.37
CA PHE A 326 -8.63 -16.98 5.55
C PHE A 326 -9.40 -16.40 4.36
N CYS A 327 -8.91 -16.65 3.16
CA CYS A 327 -9.46 -16.19 1.89
C CYS A 327 -10.87 -16.75 1.64
N ASN A 328 -11.04 -18.06 1.82
CA ASN A 328 -12.33 -18.73 1.66
C ASN A 328 -13.39 -18.18 2.63
N ALA A 329 -13.02 -17.92 3.89
CA ALA A 329 -13.94 -17.37 4.89
C ALA A 329 -14.38 -15.93 4.60
N ARG A 330 -13.61 -15.19 3.79
CA ARG A 330 -13.82 -13.75 3.53
C ARG A 330 -14.21 -13.42 2.09
N GLY A 331 -14.23 -14.42 1.20
CA GLY A 331 -14.48 -14.20 -0.23
C GLY A 331 -13.43 -13.31 -0.89
N THR A 332 -12.18 -13.40 -0.46
CA THR A 332 -11.02 -12.69 -1.04
C THR A 332 -9.99 -13.68 -1.53
N HIS A 333 -9.05 -13.24 -2.37
CA HIS A 333 -8.01 -14.09 -2.93
C HIS A 333 -6.61 -13.51 -2.69
N LEU A 334 -5.65 -14.41 -2.52
CA LEU A 334 -4.25 -14.14 -2.70
C LEU A 334 -3.87 -14.48 -4.16
N ILE A 335 -3.62 -13.46 -4.98
CA ILE A 335 -3.17 -13.71 -6.35
C ILE A 335 -1.70 -14.11 -6.33
N CYS A 336 -1.39 -15.28 -6.88
CA CYS A 336 -0.10 -15.92 -6.77
C CYS A 336 0.68 -15.94 -8.08
N GLY A 337 1.93 -15.50 -8.04
CA GLY A 337 2.81 -15.52 -9.21
C GLY A 337 3.71 -16.71 -9.26
N THR A 338 3.89 -17.22 -10.47
CA THR A 338 4.88 -18.26 -10.75
C THR A 338 6.08 -17.65 -11.44
N TYR A 339 7.29 -18.08 -11.07
CA TYR A 339 8.51 -17.63 -11.73
C TYR A 339 8.52 -18.15 -13.17
N GLY A 340 7.98 -17.36 -14.09
CA GLY A 340 7.73 -17.77 -15.47
C GLY A 340 9.00 -18.28 -16.16
N SER A 341 8.91 -19.48 -16.76
CA SER A 341 9.80 -20.07 -17.77
C SER A 341 11.33 -20.08 -17.53
N GLY A 342 11.78 -19.80 -16.32
CA GLY A 342 13.02 -19.05 -16.10
C GLY A 342 14.24 -19.74 -15.49
N THR A 343 14.51 -21.01 -15.82
CA THR A 343 15.84 -21.68 -15.68
C THR A 343 15.84 -23.08 -16.31
N THR A 344 14.69 -23.61 -16.69
CA THR A 344 14.43 -25.04 -16.53
C THR A 344 14.80 -25.99 -17.65
N HIS A 345 15.64 -25.62 -18.62
CA HIS A 345 16.01 -26.62 -19.63
C HIS A 345 17.48 -26.63 -20.07
N GLN A 346 18.39 -25.93 -19.39
CA GLN A 346 19.83 -26.22 -19.52
C GLN A 346 20.42 -26.86 -18.25
N GLN A 347 19.77 -26.71 -17.09
CA GLN A 347 20.26 -27.27 -15.82
C GLN A 347 19.32 -28.30 -15.18
N PHE A 348 18.08 -28.45 -15.66
CA PHE A 348 17.04 -29.24 -15.00
C PHE A 348 16.24 -30.09 -15.98
N ALA A 349 15.75 -31.24 -15.52
CA ALA A 349 15.08 -32.25 -16.34
C ALA A 349 13.56 -32.00 -16.48
N HIS A 350 12.88 -31.47 -15.45
CA HIS A 350 11.46 -31.14 -15.50
C HIS A 350 11.14 -29.72 -15.01
N PRO A 351 9.98 -29.14 -15.38
CA PRO A 351 9.66 -27.74 -15.06
C PRO A 351 8.95 -27.53 -13.72
N VAL A 352 8.29 -28.56 -13.17
CA VAL A 352 7.95 -28.61 -11.74
C VAL A 352 9.23 -28.52 -10.90
N ASP A 353 10.34 -29.03 -11.45
CA ASP A 353 11.62 -28.83 -10.82
C ASP A 353 11.90 -27.32 -10.70
N SER A 354 11.69 -26.38 -11.65
CA SER A 354 12.05 -24.95 -11.40
C SER A 354 11.42 -24.29 -10.17
N GLU A 355 10.15 -24.53 -9.88
CA GLU A 355 9.48 -23.93 -8.70
C GLU A 355 9.77 -24.70 -7.40
N VAL A 356 10.10 -26.00 -7.51
CA VAL A 356 10.37 -26.92 -6.40
C VAL A 356 11.86 -27.36 -6.38
N ASN A 357 12.78 -26.58 -6.98
CA ASN A 357 13.98 -27.13 -7.65
C ASN A 357 15.08 -27.79 -6.82
N GLN A 358 15.80 -28.65 -7.54
CA GLN A 358 16.79 -29.65 -7.16
C GLN A 358 18.01 -29.09 -6.42
N ASN A 359 17.91 -29.09 -5.09
CA ASN A 359 18.86 -29.70 -4.15
C ASN A 359 18.10 -30.28 -2.95
N LEU A 360 16.82 -30.58 -3.17
CA LEU A 360 15.90 -31.05 -2.16
C LEU A 360 16.02 -32.56 -2.05
N ASP A 361 16.23 -33.04 -0.82
CA ASP A 361 16.02 -34.45 -0.52
C ASP A 361 14.56 -34.85 -0.75
N ALA A 362 14.27 -36.15 -0.70
CA ALA A 362 12.92 -36.66 -0.93
C ALA A 362 11.87 -36.05 0.00
N THR A 363 12.25 -35.71 1.24
CA THR A 363 11.37 -35.13 2.26
C THR A 363 11.02 -33.68 1.92
N ALA A 364 12.01 -32.86 1.57
CA ALA A 364 11.80 -31.48 1.14
C ALA A 364 10.95 -31.43 -0.15
N ARG A 365 11.20 -32.33 -1.12
CA ARG A 365 10.38 -32.42 -2.33
C ARG A 365 8.92 -32.72 -2.02
N ALA A 366 8.64 -33.67 -1.13
CA ALA A 366 7.28 -33.99 -0.70
C ALA A 366 6.59 -32.80 0.02
N ALA A 367 7.35 -31.94 0.72
CA ALA A 367 6.83 -30.71 1.28
C ALA A 367 6.49 -29.66 0.20
N GLY A 368 7.35 -29.48 -0.81
CA GLY A 368 7.08 -28.59 -1.93
C GLY A 368 5.85 -29.02 -2.77
N GLU A 369 5.69 -30.32 -3.03
CA GLU A 369 4.50 -30.85 -3.70
C GLU A 369 3.21 -30.60 -2.90
N ARG A 370 3.26 -30.63 -1.56
CA ARG A 370 2.10 -30.27 -0.73
C ARG A 370 1.69 -28.81 -0.92
N VAL A 371 2.65 -27.88 -0.98
CA VAL A 371 2.38 -26.46 -1.27
C VAL A 371 1.70 -26.32 -2.64
N LEU A 372 2.27 -26.96 -3.67
CA LEU A 372 1.73 -26.92 -5.02
C LEU A 372 0.32 -27.51 -5.10
N GLN A 373 0.06 -28.62 -4.41
CA GLN A 373 -1.26 -29.23 -4.35
C GLN A 373 -2.29 -28.34 -3.63
N LEU A 374 -1.90 -27.66 -2.55
CA LEU A 374 -2.76 -26.68 -1.86
C LEU A 374 -3.16 -25.55 -2.80
N LEU A 375 -2.21 -24.99 -3.55
CA LEU A 375 -2.45 -23.93 -4.53
C LEU A 375 -3.36 -24.39 -5.67
N ARG A 376 -3.10 -25.57 -6.26
CA ARG A 376 -3.94 -26.15 -7.33
C ARG A 376 -5.38 -26.37 -6.84
N THR A 377 -5.55 -26.92 -5.64
CA THR A 377 -6.87 -27.20 -5.06
C THR A 377 -7.67 -25.90 -4.84
N ASN A 378 -6.99 -24.80 -4.51
CA ASN A 378 -7.61 -23.51 -4.22
C ASN A 378 -7.51 -22.50 -5.38
N HIS A 379 -7.06 -22.90 -6.57
CA HIS A 379 -6.80 -22.00 -7.69
C HIS A 379 -8.01 -21.18 -8.16
N HIS A 380 -9.22 -21.72 -8.02
CA HIS A 380 -10.47 -21.03 -8.39
C HIS A 380 -11.17 -20.34 -7.20
N LYS A 381 -10.58 -20.46 -6.01
CA LYS A 381 -11.06 -19.88 -4.75
C LYS A 381 -9.93 -19.00 -4.22
N ALA A 382 -9.29 -19.40 -3.13
CA ALA A 382 -8.35 -18.55 -2.40
C ALA A 382 -7.05 -18.16 -3.11
N THR A 383 -6.48 -19.01 -3.98
CA THR A 383 -5.11 -18.81 -4.49
C THR A 383 -4.98 -18.92 -6.02
N PRO A 384 -5.64 -18.04 -6.80
CA PRO A 384 -5.46 -18.01 -8.25
C PRO A 384 -4.00 -17.79 -8.63
N VAL A 385 -3.52 -18.53 -9.62
CA VAL A 385 -2.12 -18.49 -10.07
C VAL A 385 -2.03 -17.93 -11.48
N GLY A 386 -1.05 -17.05 -11.70
CA GLY A 386 -0.77 -16.44 -13.00
C GLY A 386 0.71 -16.34 -13.33
N ILE A 387 1.02 -15.96 -14.56
CA ILE A 387 2.40 -15.79 -15.04
C ILE A 387 3.05 -14.57 -14.39
N HIS A 388 4.26 -14.77 -13.84
CA HIS A 388 5.13 -13.73 -13.30
C HIS A 388 6.59 -13.93 -13.82
N ASP A 389 6.85 -13.54 -15.07
CA ASP A 389 8.10 -13.84 -15.79
C ASP A 389 9.18 -12.77 -15.58
N HIS A 390 10.38 -13.16 -15.07
CA HIS A 390 11.57 -12.30 -14.82
C HIS A 390 12.64 -12.34 -15.94
N ARG A 391 12.52 -13.22 -16.92
CA ARG A 391 13.62 -13.64 -17.80
C ARG A 391 13.68 -12.95 -19.13
N VAL A 392 12.54 -12.57 -19.67
CA VAL A 392 12.53 -11.67 -20.81
C VAL A 392 13.21 -10.38 -20.31
N PHE A 393 14.19 -9.85 -21.04
CA PHE A 393 14.77 -8.53 -20.75
C PHE A 393 15.53 -8.37 -19.41
N ALA A 394 16.57 -9.19 -19.18
CA ALA A 394 17.60 -8.95 -18.17
C ALA A 394 17.10 -8.71 -16.73
N GLY A 395 16.10 -9.47 -16.27
CA GLY A 395 15.53 -9.30 -14.92
C GLY A 395 14.42 -8.25 -14.85
N ARG A 396 13.95 -7.72 -15.99
CA ARG A 396 12.91 -6.69 -16.06
C ARG A 396 11.55 -7.17 -16.59
N GLY A 397 11.26 -8.47 -16.54
CA GLY A 397 10.01 -9.04 -17.05
C GLY A 397 9.74 -8.67 -18.50
N TRP A 398 8.50 -8.44 -18.95
CA TRP A 398 8.23 -8.16 -20.38
C TRP A 398 8.75 -6.78 -20.91
N GLY A 399 9.76 -6.14 -20.29
CA GLY A 399 10.14 -4.71 -20.43
C GLY A 399 11.40 -4.28 -21.15
N ASP A 400 11.65 -2.96 -21.18
CA ASP A 400 12.50 -2.29 -22.18
C ASP A 400 14.04 -2.42 -22.03
N ASN A 401 14.59 -3.18 -21.08
CA ASN A 401 16.06 -3.35 -20.95
C ASN A 401 16.56 -4.70 -21.47
N ALA A 402 16.64 -4.83 -22.79
CA ALA A 402 17.22 -5.97 -23.48
C ALA A 402 18.77 -5.87 -23.59
N ILE A 403 19.50 -5.88 -22.47
CA ILE A 403 20.98 -6.03 -22.50
C ILE A 403 21.43 -7.38 -21.89
N GLY A 404 20.49 -8.29 -21.64
CA GLY A 404 20.77 -9.62 -21.09
C GLY A 404 21.06 -10.66 -22.18
N SER A 405 22.08 -11.49 -21.98
CA SER A 405 22.54 -12.58 -22.86
C SER A 405 21.67 -13.85 -22.86
N GLY A 406 20.41 -13.76 -22.44
CA GLY A 406 19.52 -14.92 -22.30
C GLY A 406 18.87 -15.35 -23.63
N THR A 407 18.80 -16.65 -23.87
CA THR A 407 18.05 -17.24 -24.99
C THR A 407 16.65 -17.68 -24.54
N ILE A 408 15.59 -17.24 -25.22
CA ILE A 408 14.21 -17.68 -24.97
C ILE A 408 13.91 -18.88 -25.85
N ARG A 409 13.62 -20.04 -25.23
CA ARG A 409 13.25 -21.26 -25.97
C ARG A 409 11.82 -21.19 -26.48
N ARG A 410 11.61 -21.66 -27.71
CA ARG A 410 10.27 -21.81 -28.30
C ARG A 410 9.55 -23.03 -27.73
N HIS A 411 8.24 -22.93 -27.54
CA HIS A 411 7.34 -24.06 -27.23
C HIS A 411 7.09 -24.93 -28.47
N SER A 412 6.56 -26.14 -28.26
CA SER A 412 6.21 -27.05 -29.36
C SER A 412 4.85 -26.70 -29.97
N ALA A 413 4.69 -26.88 -31.28
CA ALA A 413 3.42 -26.63 -31.95
C ALA A 413 2.35 -27.58 -31.40
N SER A 414 1.19 -27.04 -31.06
CA SER A 414 0.02 -27.83 -30.67
C SER A 414 -1.25 -27.09 -31.08
N GLU A 415 -2.41 -27.75 -31.02
CA GLU A 415 -3.70 -27.09 -31.29
C GLU A 415 -3.94 -25.88 -30.36
N ARG A 416 -3.47 -25.96 -29.10
CA ARG A 416 -3.55 -24.88 -28.12
C ARG A 416 -2.53 -23.76 -28.35
N TYR A 417 -1.37 -24.12 -28.88
CA TYR A 417 -0.24 -23.22 -29.16
C TYR A 417 0.16 -23.36 -30.63
N PRO A 418 -0.68 -22.87 -31.56
CA PRO A 418 -0.53 -23.13 -33.00
C PRO A 418 0.74 -22.51 -33.58
N LEU A 419 1.35 -21.57 -32.85
CA LEU A 419 2.60 -20.91 -33.20
C LEU A 419 3.81 -21.54 -32.51
N GLY A 420 3.71 -22.77 -32.01
CA GLY A 420 4.91 -23.50 -31.59
C GLY A 420 5.84 -23.69 -32.77
N LYS A 421 6.98 -22.99 -32.71
CA LYS A 421 7.85 -22.74 -33.87
C LYS A 421 7.06 -22.35 -35.13
N PRO A 422 6.53 -21.12 -35.26
CA PRO A 422 6.23 -20.67 -36.60
C PRO A 422 7.56 -20.67 -37.37
N ASN A 423 7.51 -20.98 -38.66
CA ASN A 423 8.62 -20.64 -39.55
C ASN A 423 9.01 -19.18 -39.32
N ASP A 424 10.27 -18.84 -39.56
CA ASP A 424 10.80 -17.48 -39.48
C ASP A 424 9.72 -16.41 -39.78
N VAL A 425 9.17 -15.75 -38.74
CA VAL A 425 8.14 -14.69 -38.91
C VAL A 425 8.79 -13.33 -38.73
N ARG A 426 8.37 -12.36 -39.53
CA ARG A 426 8.84 -10.96 -39.42
C ARG A 426 8.59 -10.43 -38.00
N ARG A 427 9.61 -9.83 -37.39
CA ARG A 427 9.46 -8.94 -36.22
C ARG A 427 8.66 -7.72 -36.69
N ARG A 428 7.71 -7.26 -35.88
CA ARG A 428 6.71 -6.27 -36.30
C ARG A 428 6.63 -5.17 -35.28
N THR A 429 7.24 -4.04 -35.59
CA THR A 429 7.23 -2.82 -34.77
C THR A 429 6.04 -1.88 -35.07
N GLY A 430 5.11 -2.33 -35.92
CA GLY A 430 3.98 -1.57 -36.46
C GLY A 430 2.74 -1.46 -35.59
N ARG A 431 1.83 -0.55 -35.97
CA ARG A 431 0.51 -0.34 -35.34
C ARG A 431 -0.48 -1.35 -35.90
N VAL A 432 -0.97 -2.27 -35.08
CA VAL A 432 -2.03 -3.20 -35.51
C VAL A 432 -3.38 -2.76 -34.99
N VAL A 433 -4.36 -2.68 -35.89
CA VAL A 433 -5.73 -2.23 -35.62
C VAL A 433 -6.70 -3.22 -36.23
N LEU A 434 -7.84 -3.47 -35.57
CA LEU A 434 -8.91 -4.26 -36.17
C LEU A 434 -9.32 -3.57 -37.48
N LYS A 435 -9.43 -4.33 -38.57
CA LYS A 435 -9.75 -3.79 -39.91
C LYS A 435 -11.00 -2.91 -39.86
N ASP A 436 -12.02 -3.35 -39.14
CA ASP A 436 -13.31 -2.65 -38.99
C ASP A 436 -13.22 -1.38 -38.13
N ALA A 437 -12.21 -1.26 -37.26
CA ALA A 437 -12.00 -0.08 -36.43
C ALA A 437 -11.13 0.98 -37.12
N TYR A 438 -10.51 0.66 -38.26
CA TYR A 438 -9.63 1.59 -38.98
C TYR A 438 -10.42 2.48 -39.93
N ARG A 439 -10.37 3.78 -39.71
CA ARG A 439 -11.00 4.77 -40.58
C ARG A 439 -10.02 5.26 -41.63
N GLY A 440 -10.28 4.94 -42.89
CA GLY A 440 -9.48 5.38 -44.05
C GLY A 440 -8.82 4.22 -44.80
N SER A 441 -8.04 4.56 -45.83
CA SER A 441 -7.23 3.57 -46.56
C SER A 441 -5.96 3.25 -45.76
N PRO A 442 -5.61 1.97 -45.55
CA PRO A 442 -4.41 1.61 -44.81
C PRO A 442 -3.14 2.08 -45.55
N PRO A 443 -2.07 2.48 -44.84
CA PRO A 443 -0.81 2.88 -45.47
C PRO A 443 -0.21 1.76 -46.32
N ALA A 444 0.58 2.14 -47.33
CA ALA A 444 1.28 1.18 -48.18
C ALA A 444 2.16 0.24 -47.34
N GLY A 445 2.13 -1.06 -47.64
CA GLY A 445 2.82 -2.09 -46.87
C GLY A 445 2.03 -2.63 -45.66
N THR A 446 0.78 -2.20 -45.46
CA THR A 446 -0.10 -2.80 -44.46
C THR A 446 -0.45 -4.24 -44.83
N LEU A 447 -0.28 -5.16 -43.87
CA LEU A 447 -0.66 -6.57 -44.04
C LEU A 447 -2.02 -6.82 -43.38
N GLU A 448 -2.86 -7.65 -44.02
CA GLU A 448 -4.02 -8.22 -43.36
C GLU A 448 -3.60 -9.53 -42.69
N VAL A 449 -3.87 -9.65 -41.39
CA VAL A 449 -3.63 -10.89 -40.65
C VAL A 449 -4.90 -11.31 -39.95
N GLU A 450 -5.29 -12.55 -40.21
CA GLU A 450 -6.42 -13.19 -39.55
C GLU A 450 -5.96 -13.84 -38.24
N ILE A 451 -6.62 -13.47 -37.15
CA ILE A 451 -6.38 -14.01 -35.81
C ILE A 451 -7.75 -14.25 -35.20
N ASP A 452 -8.02 -15.49 -34.81
CA ASP A 452 -9.26 -15.92 -34.14
C ASP A 452 -10.53 -15.49 -34.90
N GLY A 453 -10.51 -15.63 -36.24
CA GLY A 453 -11.63 -15.29 -37.13
C GLY A 453 -11.85 -13.79 -37.34
N GLN A 454 -10.94 -12.93 -36.87
CA GLN A 454 -10.98 -11.49 -37.10
C GLN A 454 -9.77 -11.03 -37.92
N VAL A 455 -10.00 -10.08 -38.83
CA VAL A 455 -8.96 -9.52 -39.70
C VAL A 455 -8.44 -8.21 -39.12
N TYR A 456 -7.14 -8.12 -38.98
CA TYR A 456 -6.44 -6.94 -38.48
C TYR A 456 -5.59 -6.31 -39.58
N TYR A 457 -5.61 -4.98 -39.66
CA TYR A 457 -4.61 -4.21 -40.40
C TYR A 457 -3.36 -4.05 -39.58
N ASP A 458 -2.28 -4.64 -40.05
CA ASP A 458 -0.93 -4.47 -39.53
C ASP A 458 -0.20 -3.37 -40.29
N ILE A 459 -0.21 -2.16 -39.73
CA ILE A 459 0.29 -0.95 -40.36
C ILE A 459 1.77 -0.76 -39.99
N PRO A 460 2.71 -0.79 -40.95
CA PRO A 460 4.12 -0.62 -40.65
C PRO A 460 4.43 0.81 -40.17
N THR A 461 5.12 0.93 -39.04
CA THR A 461 5.75 2.19 -38.60
C THR A 461 7.26 2.03 -38.72
N GLY A 462 7.76 2.07 -39.96
CA GLY A 462 9.15 1.75 -40.31
C GLY A 462 9.37 0.26 -40.52
N ALA A 463 10.04 -0.10 -41.62
CA ALA A 463 10.35 -1.49 -41.92
C ALA A 463 11.53 -1.97 -41.06
N SER A 464 11.28 -3.01 -40.26
CA SER A 464 12.31 -3.96 -39.88
C SER A 464 12.10 -5.18 -40.78
N ASP A 465 13.08 -5.54 -41.60
CA ASP A 465 13.12 -6.83 -42.30
C ASP A 465 13.63 -7.96 -41.39
N GLU A 466 13.79 -7.67 -40.11
CA GLU A 466 14.29 -8.63 -39.13
C GLU A 466 13.24 -9.70 -38.86
N MET A 467 13.68 -10.95 -38.92
CA MET A 467 12.82 -12.09 -38.67
C MET A 467 13.08 -12.63 -37.26
N THR A 468 12.14 -13.41 -36.73
CA THR A 468 12.26 -14.00 -35.38
C THR A 468 13.17 -15.24 -35.35
N GLY A 469 13.64 -15.73 -36.49
CA GLY A 469 14.41 -16.97 -36.64
C GLY A 469 13.55 -18.23 -36.49
N THR A 470 14.10 -19.38 -36.88
CA THR A 470 13.48 -20.71 -36.65
C THR A 470 13.98 -21.40 -35.37
N GLY A 471 15.06 -20.89 -34.78
CA GLY A 471 15.66 -21.36 -33.53
C GLY A 471 15.17 -20.61 -32.29
N ASP A 472 15.77 -20.92 -31.15
CA ASP A 472 15.55 -20.17 -29.92
C ASP A 472 15.96 -18.69 -30.08
N LEU A 473 15.25 -17.79 -29.41
CA LEU A 473 15.35 -16.35 -29.60
C LEU A 473 16.51 -15.77 -28.78
N SER A 474 17.43 -15.03 -29.42
CA SER A 474 18.50 -14.27 -28.75
C SER A 474 18.25 -12.75 -28.75
N ALA A 475 18.75 -12.04 -27.73
CA ALA A 475 18.62 -10.58 -27.56
C ALA A 475 19.33 -9.77 -28.67
N PRO A 476 18.88 -8.53 -28.99
CA PRO A 476 17.80 -7.75 -28.34
C PRO A 476 16.40 -7.90 -28.99
N HIS A 477 15.39 -7.46 -28.26
CA HIS A 477 13.96 -7.60 -28.58
C HIS A 477 13.21 -6.26 -28.36
N SER A 478 12.17 -5.96 -29.13
CA SER A 478 11.33 -4.77 -28.90
C SER A 478 10.01 -5.14 -28.19
N PRO A 479 9.55 -4.38 -27.18
CA PRO A 479 8.24 -4.61 -26.55
C PRO A 479 7.05 -4.30 -27.47
N ARG A 480 7.30 -3.80 -28.69
CA ARG A 480 6.30 -3.56 -29.73
C ARG A 480 6.08 -4.79 -30.62
N ASP A 481 6.96 -5.78 -30.57
CA ASP A 481 6.95 -6.93 -31.46
C ASP A 481 5.82 -7.92 -31.13
N TYR A 482 4.73 -7.88 -31.91
CA TYR A 482 3.55 -8.74 -31.70
C TYR A 482 3.87 -10.24 -31.73
N TRP A 483 4.56 -10.73 -32.76
CA TRP A 483 4.85 -12.17 -32.89
C TRP A 483 5.80 -12.68 -31.82
N LEU A 484 6.76 -11.85 -31.42
CA LEU A 484 7.66 -12.16 -30.32
C LEU A 484 6.87 -12.25 -29.01
N ALA A 485 6.02 -11.26 -28.73
CA ALA A 485 5.18 -11.25 -27.54
C ALA A 485 4.29 -12.49 -27.48
N LYS A 486 3.77 -12.96 -28.62
CA LYS A 486 2.95 -14.17 -28.70
C LYS A 486 3.74 -15.43 -28.35
N ILE A 487 4.96 -15.59 -28.88
CA ILE A 487 5.85 -16.72 -28.52
C ILE A 487 6.15 -16.72 -27.02
N VAL A 488 6.46 -15.55 -26.45
CA VAL A 488 6.77 -15.40 -25.02
C VAL A 488 5.57 -15.75 -24.14
N ILE A 489 4.40 -15.17 -24.44
CA ILE A 489 3.18 -15.38 -23.66
C ILE A 489 2.73 -16.84 -23.73
N GLU A 490 2.68 -17.44 -24.92
CA GLU A 490 2.27 -18.83 -25.09
C GLU A 490 3.24 -19.81 -24.41
N ARG A 491 4.53 -19.49 -24.37
CA ARG A 491 5.53 -20.26 -23.62
C ARG A 491 5.27 -20.20 -22.11
N GLY A 492 4.93 -19.02 -21.59
CA GLY A 492 4.49 -18.86 -20.21
C GLY A 492 3.20 -19.65 -19.92
N GLU A 493 2.23 -19.60 -20.84
CA GLU A 493 0.97 -20.36 -20.71
C GLU A 493 1.23 -21.86 -20.66
N GLU A 494 2.06 -22.38 -21.57
CA GLU A 494 2.44 -23.80 -21.61
C GLU A 494 3.10 -24.23 -20.30
N TYR A 495 3.99 -23.41 -19.74
CA TYR A 495 4.64 -23.67 -18.47
C TYR A 495 3.63 -23.80 -17.32
N VAL A 496 2.74 -22.82 -17.14
CA VAL A 496 1.78 -22.82 -16.05
C VAL A 496 0.76 -23.94 -16.18
N VAL A 497 0.28 -24.20 -17.39
CA VAL A 497 -0.80 -25.17 -17.60
C VAL A 497 -0.29 -26.59 -17.71
N ASN A 498 0.61 -26.85 -18.66
CA ASN A 498 1.03 -28.21 -18.95
C ASN A 498 2.04 -28.73 -17.93
N GLN A 499 2.86 -27.84 -17.35
CA GLN A 499 3.99 -28.25 -16.53
C GLN A 499 3.68 -28.09 -15.05
N LEU A 500 3.11 -26.95 -14.63
CA LEU A 500 2.67 -26.76 -13.24
C LEU A 500 1.26 -27.28 -12.97
N GLY A 501 0.50 -27.73 -13.98
CA GLY A 501 -0.78 -28.39 -13.78
C GLY A 501 -1.90 -27.47 -13.29
N PHE A 502 -1.80 -26.16 -13.53
CA PHE A 502 -2.91 -25.24 -13.31
C PHE A 502 -3.86 -25.25 -14.52
N PRO A 503 -5.18 -25.01 -14.33
CA PRO A 503 -6.14 -25.10 -15.43
C PRO A 503 -5.97 -23.98 -16.48
N ASP A 504 -5.57 -22.78 -16.04
CA ASP A 504 -5.15 -21.68 -16.90
C ASP A 504 -3.97 -20.91 -16.31
N ALA A 505 -3.39 -20.02 -17.13
CA ALA A 505 -2.22 -19.24 -16.78
C ALA A 505 -2.55 -17.80 -16.35
N TRP A 506 -3.84 -17.49 -16.17
CA TRP A 506 -4.39 -16.14 -16.11
C TRP A 506 -5.28 -15.92 -14.90
N CYS A 507 -4.90 -16.52 -13.76
CA CYS A 507 -5.61 -16.42 -12.49
C CYS A 507 -7.10 -16.82 -12.59
N GLY A 508 -7.41 -17.86 -13.37
CA GLY A 508 -8.75 -18.42 -13.40
C GLY A 508 -9.80 -17.46 -13.97
N SER A 509 -10.87 -17.29 -13.21
CA SER A 509 -12.00 -16.41 -13.54
C SER A 509 -11.64 -14.92 -13.58
N HIS A 510 -10.51 -14.51 -12.98
CA HIS A 510 -10.11 -13.10 -13.00
C HIS A 510 -9.60 -12.66 -14.36
N ARG A 511 -9.07 -13.59 -15.17
CA ARG A 511 -8.36 -13.26 -16.41
C ARG A 511 -7.32 -12.17 -16.18
N TYR A 512 -6.48 -12.37 -15.18
CA TYR A 512 -5.49 -11.40 -14.71
C TYR A 512 -4.08 -12.02 -14.69
N THR A 513 -3.05 -11.21 -14.92
CA THR A 513 -1.66 -11.64 -14.76
C THR A 513 -0.81 -10.52 -14.19
N HIS A 514 0.18 -10.87 -13.38
CA HIS A 514 1.03 -9.89 -12.76
C HIS A 514 2.50 -10.03 -13.17
N THR A 515 3.01 -9.01 -13.84
CA THR A 515 4.32 -9.09 -14.49
C THR A 515 5.47 -8.84 -13.52
N ALA A 516 6.63 -9.45 -13.80
CA ALA A 516 7.84 -9.23 -13.02
C ALA A 516 8.52 -7.92 -13.36
N ALA A 517 9.26 -7.39 -12.38
CA ALA A 517 9.86 -6.04 -12.40
C ALA A 517 8.88 -4.97 -12.92
N HIS A 518 7.59 -5.26 -12.73
CA HIS A 518 6.48 -4.41 -13.08
C HIS A 518 6.41 -4.04 -14.57
N SER A 519 7.02 -4.84 -15.45
CA SER A 519 6.92 -4.60 -16.88
C SER A 519 5.83 -5.40 -17.54
N SER A 520 4.79 -4.71 -17.97
CA SER A 520 3.74 -5.26 -18.82
C SER A 520 4.14 -5.50 -20.27
N GLY A 521 5.37 -5.13 -20.64
CA GLY A 521 5.72 -4.89 -22.04
C GLY A 521 4.88 -3.81 -22.67
N GLY A 522 4.82 -3.83 -24.00
CA GLY A 522 4.15 -2.80 -24.78
C GLY A 522 2.96 -3.26 -25.59
N LEU A 523 2.53 -2.41 -26.53
CA LEU A 523 1.34 -2.63 -27.37
C LEU A 523 1.28 -4.03 -28.01
N GLY A 524 2.43 -4.63 -28.37
CA GLY A 524 2.50 -6.00 -28.87
C GLY A 524 2.04 -7.03 -27.84
N TYR A 525 2.54 -6.93 -26.60
CA TYR A 525 2.14 -7.76 -25.47
C TYR A 525 0.68 -7.53 -25.08
N TRP A 526 0.26 -6.28 -24.93
CA TRP A 526 -1.13 -5.93 -24.56
C TRP A 526 -2.15 -6.49 -25.55
N ARG A 527 -1.80 -6.47 -26.84
CA ARG A 527 -2.64 -7.07 -27.87
C ARG A 527 -2.75 -8.58 -27.72
N VAL A 528 -1.63 -9.29 -27.56
CA VAL A 528 -1.64 -10.75 -27.39
C VAL A 528 -2.43 -11.14 -26.15
N LEU A 529 -2.23 -10.43 -25.03
CA LEU A 529 -2.98 -10.65 -23.80
C LEU A 529 -4.48 -10.51 -24.02
N LYS A 530 -4.90 -9.48 -24.76
CA LYS A 530 -6.30 -9.28 -25.13
C LYS A 530 -6.84 -10.42 -26.02
N GLU A 531 -6.08 -10.87 -27.01
CA GLU A 531 -6.45 -12.03 -27.86
C GLU A 531 -6.63 -13.30 -27.03
N LYS A 532 -5.79 -13.49 -26.00
CA LYS A 532 -5.90 -14.59 -25.03
C LYS A 532 -7.04 -14.42 -24.02
N GLY A 533 -7.81 -13.33 -24.11
CA GLY A 533 -8.92 -13.04 -23.21
C GLY A 533 -8.50 -12.59 -21.81
N VAL A 534 -7.26 -12.11 -21.63
CA VAL A 534 -6.82 -11.46 -20.40
C VAL A 534 -7.53 -10.12 -20.27
N ARG A 535 -8.16 -9.91 -19.12
CA ARG A 535 -8.90 -8.69 -18.77
C ARG A 535 -8.00 -7.62 -18.15
N GLY A 536 -7.01 -8.01 -17.35
CA GLY A 536 -6.11 -7.02 -16.75
C GLY A 536 -4.71 -7.53 -16.46
N ILE A 537 -3.80 -6.58 -16.31
CA ILE A 537 -2.38 -6.82 -16.11
C ILE A 537 -1.79 -5.88 -15.08
N ARG A 538 -0.81 -6.37 -14.32
CA ARG A 538 0.03 -5.51 -13.48
C ARG A 538 1.06 -4.75 -14.33
N HIS A 539 1.18 -3.44 -14.12
CA HIS A 539 2.01 -2.52 -14.93
C HIS A 539 2.65 -1.40 -14.08
N GLN A 540 3.93 -1.05 -14.25
CA GLN A 540 4.53 0.13 -13.60
C GLN A 540 4.49 1.40 -14.46
N ASP A 541 3.95 2.46 -13.86
CA ASP A 541 3.88 3.83 -14.38
C ASP A 541 5.21 4.59 -14.48
N LEU A 542 6.38 4.01 -14.13
CA LEU A 542 7.62 4.79 -14.04
C LEU A 542 8.09 5.27 -15.43
N PRO A 543 8.12 6.59 -15.69
CA PRO A 543 8.71 7.15 -16.92
C PRO A 543 10.25 7.15 -16.88
N SER A 544 10.85 6.57 -15.83
CA SER A 544 12.26 6.72 -15.50
C SER A 544 13.01 5.43 -15.75
N GLU A 545 13.48 5.25 -16.99
CA GLU A 545 14.86 4.89 -17.34
C GLU A 545 14.92 4.58 -18.85
N GLY A 546 15.60 5.43 -19.62
CA GLY A 546 16.22 5.09 -20.91
C GLY A 546 15.31 4.61 -22.05
N ALA A 547 15.07 5.50 -23.01
CA ALA A 547 14.66 5.20 -24.39
C ALA A 547 13.46 4.26 -24.57
N PHE A 548 12.23 4.80 -24.42
CA PHE A 548 11.03 4.61 -25.26
C PHE A 548 9.76 4.82 -24.40
N GLN A 549 9.30 6.08 -24.34
CA GLN A 549 8.06 6.49 -23.66
C GLN A 549 6.83 5.77 -24.25
N GLN A 550 6.43 4.63 -23.70
CA GLN A 550 5.09 4.12 -23.95
C GLN A 550 4.11 4.91 -23.09
N ARG A 551 3.15 5.56 -23.74
CA ARG A 551 2.12 6.33 -23.05
C ARG A 551 1.07 5.36 -22.52
N VAL A 552 1.14 5.06 -21.24
CA VAL A 552 0.05 4.44 -20.48
C VAL A 552 -1.16 5.36 -20.56
N PRO A 553 -2.35 4.86 -20.93
CA PRO A 553 -3.56 5.67 -20.85
C PRO A 553 -3.76 6.15 -19.42
N PHE A 554 -4.04 7.44 -19.22
CA PHE A 554 -4.34 7.99 -17.89
C PHE A 554 -5.56 7.31 -17.24
N SER A 555 -6.49 6.83 -18.07
CA SER A 555 -7.65 6.02 -17.66
C SER A 555 -7.26 4.65 -17.08
N ARG A 556 -6.01 4.21 -17.27
CA ARG A 556 -5.52 2.85 -16.98
C ARG A 556 -6.27 1.75 -17.74
N VAL A 557 -7.00 2.10 -18.80
CA VAL A 557 -7.71 1.15 -19.66
C VAL A 557 -7.26 1.32 -21.10
N TRP A 558 -6.76 0.24 -21.70
CA TRP A 558 -6.36 0.19 -23.10
C TRP A 558 -7.21 -0.84 -23.84
N ASN A 559 -8.14 -0.40 -24.69
CA ASN A 559 -9.00 -1.29 -25.48
C ASN A 559 -9.70 -2.39 -24.65
N GLY A 560 -10.10 -2.09 -23.40
CA GLY A 560 -10.71 -3.06 -22.47
C GLY A 560 -9.73 -3.90 -21.66
N LEU A 561 -8.41 -3.75 -21.85
CA LEU A 561 -7.39 -4.30 -20.97
C LEU A 561 -7.12 -3.30 -19.82
N VAL A 562 -7.33 -3.74 -18.58
CA VAL A 562 -7.13 -2.92 -17.37
C VAL A 562 -5.69 -3.00 -16.88
N LEU A 563 -5.07 -1.85 -16.64
CA LEU A 563 -3.70 -1.71 -16.15
C LEU A 563 -3.74 -1.39 -14.66
N ILE A 564 -3.20 -2.27 -13.83
CA ILE A 564 -3.16 -2.09 -12.38
C ILE A 564 -1.72 -1.77 -11.95
N ASN A 565 -1.53 -0.63 -11.31
CA ASN A 565 -0.22 -0.25 -10.81
C ASN A 565 0.16 -1.09 -9.58
N PRO A 566 1.38 -1.66 -9.52
CA PRO A 566 1.89 -2.31 -8.33
C PRO A 566 2.38 -1.29 -7.32
N ASP A 567 2.15 -1.60 -6.05
CA ASP A 567 2.78 -0.95 -4.92
C ASP A 567 3.20 -2.02 -3.91
N GLY A 568 4.48 -2.02 -3.53
CA GLY A 568 4.99 -2.96 -2.54
C GLY A 568 4.45 -2.65 -1.14
N VAL A 569 3.86 -3.64 -0.47
CA VAL A 569 3.53 -3.57 0.97
C VAL A 569 4.64 -4.16 1.85
N GLU A 570 5.68 -4.72 1.26
CA GLU A 570 6.77 -5.40 1.96
C GLU A 570 7.93 -4.49 2.41
N ILE A 571 8.83 -5.06 3.22
CA ILE A 571 9.90 -4.35 3.92
C ILE A 571 11.07 -3.93 2.99
N GLY A 572 11.07 -4.36 1.73
CA GLY A 572 11.90 -3.81 0.66
C GLY A 572 13.21 -4.58 0.42
N VAL A 573 13.45 -4.85 -0.87
CA VAL A 573 14.61 -5.44 -1.58
C VAL A 573 14.65 -6.99 -1.64
N PRO A 574 14.81 -7.58 -2.84
CA PRO A 574 15.07 -9.01 -3.02
C PRO A 574 16.41 -9.41 -2.38
N GLY A 575 16.37 -9.96 -1.17
CA GLY A 575 17.52 -10.58 -0.51
C GLY A 575 17.10 -11.25 0.81
N PRO A 576 17.89 -12.21 1.34
CA PRO A 576 17.58 -12.80 2.64
C PRO A 576 17.65 -11.71 3.71
N HIS A 577 16.49 -11.25 4.19
CA HIS A 577 16.41 -10.37 5.34
C HIS A 577 16.59 -11.22 6.58
N TYR A 578 17.54 -10.83 7.43
CA TYR A 578 17.92 -11.60 8.62
C TYR A 578 17.06 -11.25 9.84
N GLY A 579 15.79 -10.89 9.62
CA GLY A 579 14.84 -10.50 10.65
C GLY A 579 14.71 -8.99 10.87
N LEU A 580 14.18 -8.62 12.03
CA LEU A 580 13.90 -7.24 12.40
C LEU A 580 15.16 -6.36 12.45
N TYR A 581 16.27 -6.91 12.94
CA TYR A 581 17.56 -6.23 13.10
C TYR A 581 18.72 -7.25 13.05
N HIS A 582 19.91 -6.81 12.61
CA HIS A 582 21.10 -7.65 12.57
C HIS A 582 22.39 -6.90 12.95
N PRO A 583 23.08 -7.26 14.05
CA PRO A 583 24.19 -6.46 14.61
C PRO A 583 25.54 -6.58 13.88
N SER A 584 25.86 -7.71 13.23
CA SER A 584 27.20 -7.95 12.63
C SER A 584 27.30 -7.68 11.11
N LYS A 585 26.23 -7.18 10.48
CA LYS A 585 26.23 -6.89 9.04
C LYS A 585 26.34 -5.37 8.88
N ASP A 586 27.55 -4.86 8.75
CA ASP A 586 27.86 -3.43 8.51
C ASP A 586 27.08 -2.80 7.32
N ASN A 587 26.48 -3.64 6.47
CA ASN A 587 25.46 -3.25 5.50
C ASN A 587 24.05 -3.40 6.09
N TRP A 588 23.61 -2.37 6.82
CA TRP A 588 22.23 -2.10 7.28
C TRP A 588 21.14 -2.38 6.23
N VAL A 589 21.51 -2.42 4.95
CA VAL A 589 20.73 -2.81 3.77
C VAL A 589 20.09 -4.22 3.86
N ARG A 590 20.42 -5.04 4.88
CA ARG A 590 19.91 -6.44 5.00
C ARG A 590 19.01 -6.72 6.19
N ALA A 591 18.82 -5.77 7.11
CA ALA A 591 17.83 -5.87 8.20
C ALA A 591 16.54 -5.15 7.83
N ALA A 592 15.38 -5.63 8.30
CA ALA A 592 14.10 -4.94 8.09
C ALA A 592 14.14 -3.49 8.58
N SER A 593 14.73 -3.26 9.75
CA SER A 593 14.89 -1.91 10.28
C SER A 593 15.93 -1.08 9.51
N GLY A 594 17.05 -1.65 9.10
CA GLY A 594 18.10 -0.90 8.39
C GLY A 594 17.73 -0.51 6.94
N THR A 595 17.10 -1.41 6.17
CA THR A 595 16.81 -1.22 4.73
C THR A 595 15.88 -0.04 4.46
N ARG A 596 14.99 0.23 5.42
CA ARG A 596 14.04 1.32 5.35
C ARG A 596 14.43 2.47 6.29
N HIS A 597 15.57 2.39 6.98
CA HIS A 597 16.05 3.30 8.04
C HIS A 597 15.13 3.41 9.28
N PHE A 598 14.40 2.35 9.67
CA PHE A 598 13.54 2.31 10.87
C PHE A 598 14.31 2.33 12.19
N ASP A 599 15.63 2.13 12.17
CA ASP A 599 16.50 2.40 13.32
C ASP A 599 16.90 3.89 13.31
N ILE A 600 16.37 4.65 14.28
CA ILE A 600 16.43 6.12 14.26
C ILE A 600 17.49 6.57 15.24
N ASP A 601 18.49 7.31 14.76
CA ASP A 601 19.64 7.70 15.59
C ASP A 601 20.24 6.51 16.37
N ASN A 602 20.20 5.33 15.75
CA ASN A 602 20.66 4.07 16.32
C ASN A 602 19.93 3.66 17.62
N ASP A 603 18.69 4.11 17.84
CA ASP A 603 17.90 3.83 19.05
C ASP A 603 17.58 2.34 19.22
N ILE A 604 17.41 1.60 18.12
CA ILE A 604 17.21 0.15 18.12
C ILE A 604 18.57 -0.55 18.19
N SER A 605 19.50 -0.24 17.29
CA SER A 605 20.80 -0.92 17.20
C SER A 605 21.64 -0.82 18.48
N THR A 606 21.71 0.37 19.07
CA THR A 606 22.53 0.63 20.25
C THR A 606 22.01 -0.12 21.48
N ASN A 607 20.69 -0.33 21.55
CA ASN A 607 20.03 -0.98 22.69
C ASN A 607 19.65 -2.43 22.40
N TRP A 608 19.88 -2.96 21.19
CA TRP A 608 19.43 -4.29 20.81
C TRP A 608 19.99 -5.39 21.72
N ASN A 609 21.25 -5.26 22.15
CA ASN A 609 21.91 -6.27 22.98
C ASN A 609 21.61 -6.11 24.48
N THR A 610 21.08 -4.97 24.92
CA THR A 610 20.85 -4.65 26.34
C THR A 610 19.37 -4.59 26.71
N GLN A 611 18.49 -4.31 25.74
CA GLN A 611 17.04 -4.18 25.88
C GLN A 611 16.33 -4.92 24.72
N TYR A 612 16.81 -6.12 24.42
CA TYR A 612 16.42 -6.89 23.24
C TYR A 612 14.91 -6.93 22.98
N GLU A 613 14.10 -7.38 23.96
CA GLU A 613 12.66 -7.57 23.75
C GLU A 613 11.94 -6.25 23.46
N ALA A 614 12.36 -5.17 24.10
CA ALA A 614 11.81 -3.84 23.86
C ALA A 614 12.18 -3.30 22.47
N MET A 615 13.42 -3.52 22.04
CA MET A 615 13.88 -3.07 20.71
C MET A 615 13.27 -3.92 19.59
N ALA A 616 13.09 -5.22 19.82
CA ALA A 616 12.33 -6.11 18.95
C ALA A 616 10.88 -5.62 18.77
N CYS A 617 10.19 -5.31 19.87
CA CYS A 617 8.84 -4.75 19.80
C CYS A 617 8.80 -3.44 19.02
N ARG A 618 9.73 -2.53 19.30
CA ARG A 618 9.79 -1.24 18.59
C ARG A 618 10.03 -1.42 17.09
N ALA A 619 10.96 -2.31 16.71
CA ALA A 619 11.23 -2.62 15.31
C ALA A 619 10.00 -3.20 14.62
N TYR A 620 9.35 -4.19 15.25
CA TYR A 620 8.10 -4.79 14.79
C TYR A 620 7.03 -3.73 14.55
N GLN A 621 6.77 -2.88 15.55
CA GLN A 621 5.69 -1.90 15.47
C GLN A 621 5.93 -0.86 14.35
N ARG A 622 7.17 -0.36 14.19
CA ARG A 622 7.52 0.61 13.12
C ARG A 622 7.33 0.02 11.72
N VAL A 623 7.78 -1.22 11.54
CA VAL A 623 7.62 -1.95 10.28
C VAL A 623 6.14 -2.16 10.01
N PHE A 624 5.41 -2.71 10.98
CA PHE A 624 4.02 -3.13 10.80
C PHE A 624 3.07 -1.96 10.56
N THR A 625 3.23 -0.86 11.32
CA THR A 625 2.50 0.39 11.07
C THR A 625 2.70 0.90 9.65
N THR A 626 3.94 0.83 9.14
CA THR A 626 4.25 1.29 7.78
C THR A 626 3.57 0.42 6.73
N MET A 627 3.67 -0.91 6.87
CA MET A 627 3.08 -1.87 5.94
C MET A 627 1.57 -1.74 5.86
N PHE A 628 0.91 -1.75 7.01
CA PHE A 628 -0.53 -1.62 7.12
C PHE A 628 -1.01 -0.30 6.51
N THR A 629 -0.37 0.80 6.91
CA THR A 629 -0.76 2.13 6.40
C THR A 629 -0.61 2.17 4.88
N SER A 630 0.51 1.65 4.35
CA SER A 630 0.74 1.52 2.91
C SER A 630 -0.37 0.76 2.20
N TRP A 631 -0.79 -0.39 2.73
CA TRP A 631 -1.83 -1.21 2.13
C TRP A 631 -3.17 -0.47 2.01
N LEU A 632 -3.60 0.26 3.04
CA LEU A 632 -4.82 1.10 2.94
C LEU A 632 -4.70 2.16 1.84
N GLY A 633 -3.53 2.81 1.72
CA GLY A 633 -3.26 3.79 0.67
C GLY A 633 -3.25 3.18 -0.74
N ILE A 634 -2.85 1.92 -0.87
CA ILE A 634 -2.88 1.15 -2.13
C ILE A 634 -4.33 0.84 -2.53
N ALA A 635 -5.15 0.40 -1.58
CA ALA A 635 -6.58 0.13 -1.81
C ALA A 635 -7.31 1.39 -2.31
N CYS A 636 -7.08 2.56 -1.69
CA CYS A 636 -7.68 3.84 -2.10
C CYS A 636 -7.32 4.27 -3.53
N ARG A 637 -6.19 3.79 -4.06
CA ARG A 637 -5.70 4.09 -5.41
C ARG A 637 -6.18 3.07 -6.45
N LEU A 638 -6.81 1.96 -6.03
CA LEU A 638 -7.13 0.82 -6.88
C LEU A 638 -5.86 0.20 -7.49
N ASN A 639 -4.83 0.06 -6.66
CA ASN A 639 -3.53 -0.49 -7.04
C ASN A 639 -3.35 -1.91 -6.45
N ALA A 640 -2.37 -2.65 -6.96
CA ALA A 640 -2.04 -4.00 -6.53
C ALA A 640 -1.07 -3.99 -5.34
N PRO A 641 -1.44 -4.52 -4.16
CA PRO A 641 -0.54 -4.63 -3.00
C PRO A 641 0.32 -5.89 -3.11
N VAL A 642 1.62 -5.69 -3.31
CA VAL A 642 2.57 -6.76 -3.66
C VAL A 642 3.52 -7.10 -2.49
N TYR A 643 3.75 -8.39 -2.27
CA TYR A 643 4.79 -8.90 -1.35
C TYR A 643 5.48 -10.19 -1.85
N HIS A 644 6.62 -10.54 -1.26
CA HIS A 644 7.35 -11.78 -1.54
C HIS A 644 7.37 -12.74 -0.32
N PRO A 645 6.70 -13.91 -0.36
CA PRO A 645 6.61 -14.89 0.73
C PRO A 645 7.96 -15.35 1.37
N PRO A 646 9.05 -15.61 0.63
CA PRO A 646 10.29 -16.16 1.21
C PRO A 646 11.03 -15.25 2.16
N HIS A 647 10.83 -13.94 2.01
CA HIS A 647 11.55 -12.94 2.78
C HIS A 647 11.01 -12.80 4.21
N ILE A 648 9.89 -13.47 4.49
CA ILE A 648 9.06 -13.24 5.66
C ILE A 648 9.05 -14.44 6.60
N LEU A 649 9.08 -15.66 6.06
CA LEU A 649 8.98 -16.89 6.87
C LEU A 649 10.29 -17.29 7.57
N GLY A 650 11.38 -16.56 7.31
CA GLY A 650 12.67 -16.75 7.98
C GLY A 650 12.64 -16.57 9.50
N MET A 651 11.58 -15.96 10.05
CA MET A 651 11.43 -15.58 11.45
C MET A 651 10.31 -16.34 12.16
N LEU A 652 9.91 -17.50 11.63
CA LEU A 652 8.81 -18.29 12.18
C LEU A 652 9.27 -19.44 13.07
N SER A 653 8.48 -19.74 14.08
CA SER A 653 8.70 -20.96 14.84
C SER A 653 8.28 -22.15 13.98
N ALA A 654 9.18 -23.12 13.81
CA ALA A 654 8.86 -24.35 13.07
C ALA A 654 7.78 -25.19 13.75
N THR A 655 7.59 -25.04 15.06
CA THR A 655 6.57 -25.76 15.83
C THR A 655 5.27 -24.97 15.99
N GLU A 656 5.33 -23.65 15.84
CA GLU A 656 4.19 -22.74 15.99
C GLU A 656 4.20 -21.65 14.90
N PRO A 657 4.06 -22.01 13.61
CA PRO A 657 4.24 -21.09 12.49
C PRO A 657 3.18 -19.99 12.38
N LEU A 658 2.02 -20.19 13.02
CA LEU A 658 0.89 -19.27 13.02
C LEU A 658 0.74 -18.49 14.33
N ALA A 659 1.71 -18.59 15.23
CA ALA A 659 1.70 -17.82 16.47
C ALA A 659 1.78 -16.30 16.17
N PRO A 660 1.24 -15.45 17.06
CA PRO A 660 1.44 -14.00 16.96
C PRO A 660 2.89 -13.63 17.30
N PHE A 661 3.29 -12.43 16.90
CA PHE A 661 4.55 -11.82 17.29
C PHE A 661 4.81 -11.96 18.79
N ASP A 662 6.00 -12.46 19.12
CA ASP A 662 6.45 -12.62 20.48
C ASP A 662 7.95 -12.28 20.53
N PRO A 663 8.32 -11.17 21.21
CA PRO A 663 9.71 -10.75 21.30
C PRO A 663 10.57 -11.75 22.08
N ALA A 664 10.00 -12.52 23.00
CA ALA A 664 10.69 -13.52 23.81
C ALA A 664 10.82 -14.87 23.10
N ARG A 665 9.92 -15.18 22.16
CA ARG A 665 10.00 -16.39 21.32
C ARG A 665 11.06 -16.21 20.25
N LEU A 666 12.24 -16.73 20.52
CA LEU A 666 13.38 -16.68 19.61
C LEU A 666 13.31 -17.77 18.55
N CYS A 667 13.39 -17.36 17.28
CA CYS A 667 13.54 -18.24 16.12
C CYS A 667 15.02 -18.23 15.68
N TYR A 668 15.59 -19.42 15.51
CA TYR A 668 17.00 -19.59 15.15
C TYR A 668 17.21 -19.38 13.65
N ILE A 669 18.11 -18.46 13.30
CA ILE A 669 18.57 -18.21 11.92
C ILE A 669 19.93 -18.90 11.75
N ALA A 670 19.94 -20.11 11.20
CA ALA A 670 21.14 -20.95 11.12
C ALA A 670 22.36 -20.42 10.31
N THR A 671 22.26 -19.30 9.59
CA THR A 671 23.39 -18.79 8.76
C THR A 671 23.97 -17.43 9.11
N VAL A 672 23.60 -16.83 10.24
CA VAL A 672 24.28 -15.59 10.61
C VAL A 672 24.65 -15.60 12.08
N ASP A 673 25.87 -16.03 12.34
CA ASP A 673 26.64 -15.75 13.55
C ASP A 673 25.97 -16.14 14.88
N GLY A 674 24.99 -17.07 14.87
CA GLY A 674 24.30 -17.52 16.08
C GLY A 674 23.29 -16.51 16.65
N HIS A 675 22.78 -15.59 15.83
CA HIS A 675 21.80 -14.61 16.29
C HIS A 675 20.37 -15.14 16.24
N ASN A 676 19.67 -14.98 17.36
CA ASN A 676 18.24 -15.24 17.49
C ASN A 676 17.44 -14.01 17.07
N ALA A 677 16.36 -14.22 16.31
CA ALA A 677 15.40 -13.17 15.96
C ALA A 677 14.04 -13.48 16.58
N PRO A 678 13.21 -12.47 16.88
CA PRO A 678 11.90 -12.71 17.49
C PRO A 678 10.95 -13.33 16.47
N HIS A 679 10.04 -14.16 16.97
CA HIS A 679 9.00 -14.76 16.16
C HIS A 679 8.10 -13.68 15.58
N TRP A 680 7.87 -13.70 14.26
CA TRP A 680 6.87 -12.85 13.62
C TRP A 680 6.29 -13.47 12.34
N ASN A 681 4.96 -13.65 12.30
CA ASN A 681 4.22 -13.91 11.06
C ASN A 681 3.64 -12.62 10.44
N MET A 682 4.47 -11.93 9.65
CA MET A 682 4.12 -10.66 9.01
C MET A 682 2.82 -10.72 8.20
N THR A 683 2.66 -11.72 7.34
CA THR A 683 1.50 -11.76 6.44
C THR A 683 0.21 -12.09 7.19
N LYS A 684 0.24 -13.07 8.11
CA LYS A 684 -0.92 -13.40 8.94
C LYS A 684 -1.38 -12.18 9.72
N GLU A 685 -0.47 -11.54 10.44
CA GLU A 685 -0.82 -10.41 11.29
C GLU A 685 -1.32 -9.24 10.45
N MET A 686 -0.69 -8.98 9.30
CA MET A 686 -1.13 -7.93 8.37
C MET A 686 -2.56 -8.17 7.87
N LEU A 687 -2.88 -9.41 7.52
CA LEU A 687 -4.21 -9.83 7.09
C LEU A 687 -5.25 -9.73 8.23
N GLU A 688 -4.90 -10.14 9.45
CA GLU A 688 -5.78 -10.02 10.63
C GLU A 688 -6.05 -8.56 11.00
N LEU A 689 -5.05 -7.69 10.91
CA LEU A 689 -5.22 -6.26 11.14
C LEU A 689 -6.10 -5.62 10.06
N MET A 690 -5.92 -6.00 8.80
CA MET A 690 -6.77 -5.53 7.70
C MET A 690 -8.21 -6.05 7.83
N ASP A 691 -8.37 -7.30 8.28
CA ASP A 691 -9.69 -7.89 8.55
C ASP A 691 -10.45 -7.10 9.62
N PHE A 692 -9.76 -6.73 10.69
CA PHE A 692 -10.32 -5.86 11.72
C PHE A 692 -10.78 -4.52 11.12
N VAL A 693 -9.99 -3.88 10.26
CA VAL A 693 -10.40 -2.63 9.58
C VAL A 693 -11.66 -2.82 8.75
N VAL A 694 -11.73 -3.88 7.95
CA VAL A 694 -12.91 -4.18 7.14
C VAL A 694 -14.14 -4.36 8.02
N GLN A 695 -14.00 -4.99 9.19
CA GLN A 695 -15.09 -5.14 10.15
C GLN A 695 -15.52 -3.82 10.79
N ILE A 696 -14.57 -2.93 11.09
CA ILE A 696 -14.87 -1.65 11.74
C ILE A 696 -15.17 -0.50 10.77
N LEU A 697 -14.87 -0.64 9.48
CA LEU A 697 -15.13 0.37 8.44
C LEU A 697 -15.77 -0.26 7.19
N PRO A 698 -16.85 -1.04 7.31
CA PRO A 698 -17.44 -1.79 6.19
C PRO A 698 -18.04 -0.87 5.11
N GLU A 699 -18.36 0.38 5.44
CA GLU A 699 -18.84 1.36 4.47
C GLU A 699 -17.73 1.92 3.57
N PHE A 700 -16.45 1.69 3.93
CA PHE A 700 -15.30 2.26 3.25
C PHE A 700 -14.38 1.20 2.65
N TYR A 701 -14.33 0.01 3.26
CA TYR A 701 -13.49 -1.10 2.84
C TYR A 701 -14.25 -2.41 2.89
N ARG A 702 -13.94 -3.31 1.95
CA ARG A 702 -14.42 -4.69 1.96
C ARG A 702 -13.33 -5.63 1.48
N TRP A 703 -13.40 -6.88 1.93
CA TRP A 703 -12.69 -7.93 1.24
C TRP A 703 -13.23 -8.08 -0.19
N GLY A 704 -12.31 -8.22 -1.13
CA GLY A 704 -12.63 -8.37 -2.55
C GLY A 704 -11.51 -9.09 -3.29
N THR A 705 -11.53 -8.98 -4.61
CA THR A 705 -10.58 -9.62 -5.51
C THR A 705 -10.01 -8.60 -6.49
N VAL A 706 -9.00 -9.02 -7.28
CA VAL A 706 -8.49 -8.19 -8.37
C VAL A 706 -9.56 -7.83 -9.40
N SER A 707 -10.58 -8.69 -9.60
CA SER A 707 -11.70 -8.35 -10.49
C SER A 707 -12.50 -7.16 -10.00
N ASP A 708 -12.73 -7.05 -8.69
CA ASP A 708 -13.43 -5.89 -8.13
C ASP A 708 -12.64 -4.59 -8.35
N VAL A 709 -11.31 -4.67 -8.28
CA VAL A 709 -10.42 -3.53 -8.58
C VAL A 709 -10.53 -3.16 -10.06
N MET A 710 -10.52 -4.14 -10.97
CA MET A 710 -10.69 -3.90 -12.40
C MET A 710 -12.06 -3.29 -12.71
N ASP A 711 -13.14 -3.80 -12.11
CA ASP A 711 -14.49 -3.25 -12.26
C ASP A 711 -14.51 -1.76 -11.86
N ARG A 712 -13.88 -1.42 -10.72
CA ARG A 712 -13.78 -0.03 -10.24
C ARG A 712 -13.00 0.88 -11.16
N ILE A 713 -11.93 0.38 -11.80
CA ILE A 713 -11.14 1.18 -12.75
C ILE A 713 -11.95 1.41 -14.04
N GLU A 714 -12.67 0.40 -14.53
CA GLU A 714 -13.51 0.52 -15.72
C GLU A 714 -14.71 1.46 -15.50
N GLU A 715 -15.29 1.49 -14.29
CA GLU A 715 -16.35 2.46 -13.90
C GLU A 715 -15.91 3.93 -14.00
N GLU A 716 -14.60 4.22 -14.05
CA GLU A 716 -14.04 5.57 -14.10
C GLU A 716 -13.74 6.09 -15.52
N VAL A 717 -13.90 5.23 -16.53
CA VAL A 717 -13.63 5.53 -17.95
C VAL A 717 -14.93 5.81 -18.69
#